data_AF-A0A0Q9L372-F1
#
_entry.id   AF-A0A0Q9L372-F1
#
_cell.length_a   1.000
_cell.length_b   1.000
_cell.length_c   1.000
_cell.angle_alpha   90.00
_cell.angle_beta   90.00
_cell.angle_gamma   90.00
#
_symmetry.space_group_name_H-M   'P 1'
#
loop_
_entity.id
_entity.type
_entity.pdbx_description
1 polymer ?
#
loop_
_entity_poly.entity_id
_entity_poly.type
_entity_poly.pdbx_seq_one_letter_code
_entity_poly.pdbx_strand_id
1 'polypeptide(L)'
;MNYAGYSLPFIPNFQRFIVKNKKVIEELKKDSLNSFLNNKIIDETYVQKKFDTYINPFKKDIKYNNKNGYVVMHEDVLRFPNRFLNDYFKPKKTLMLNRSNINNLTGNISRLTNLYKKRAINIFRSYKNHPIFSNKEFQKEFIQLIPEILGSIIAANKLFKQMPVSCIILGTTNSITSRVLALAALEKGIPSICMQHGVIASELGYLPKISPIMAVYGKYEAEWYKNKGVAESNIEIIGHPRFDDLFERKPISRTRFEAKLGLKPKLRSVLFIIRGNQIAIPIIIIKHLLKIQKVNIIIKYHGVYAKLLTNEFPSIRCIKHKDMHLYDLIHNTDVVVSYQSTVALEAMLAGHPVFIWKSNFFCTTDMFDDMGKFLISDPLELVDMLVKYLNDEKEIKKNIEQTRKRFISYHYNTSVTSGERLKKLVLSLTPNTKPKILILSNPETIPSDSKDIHLHADIRYWSEDGSIMDILREIDIAPDFILLCGNSKGCAFAPNITNLNQTVIPKGYYAVDQLNSQKRQGAYIGDQLIDVLFTADNITLSLFPQSKIHLITTPAKRSLQQIIAYVRNLISLSLPPFFKSPRAKKVLKRIPKKPKKAMRTKKSRKVAVPTRKKLPPPKNPKKSKNVSKTNKRIRAKKVLKNIPKKLKKAMRTKKIQCGRPHPKDTHYFRKKKMKN
;
A
#
# COMPACT_ATOMS: atom_id res chain seq x y z
N MET A 1 -10.17 5.08 -32.95
CA MET A 1 -11.15 5.94 -32.23
C MET A 1 -10.41 6.73 -31.17
N ASN A 2 -9.69 7.78 -31.58
CA ASN A 2 -8.56 8.32 -30.81
C ASN A 2 -8.73 9.84 -30.59
N TYR A 3 -8.23 10.36 -29.47
CA TYR A 3 -8.15 11.80 -29.17
C TYR A 3 -6.84 12.08 -28.42
N ALA A 4 -6.01 13.02 -28.91
CA ALA A 4 -4.72 13.37 -28.31
C ALA A 4 -3.81 12.16 -27.99
N GLY A 5 -3.78 11.15 -28.86
CA GLY A 5 -3.07 9.87 -28.66
C GLY A 5 -3.88 8.79 -27.92
N TYR A 6 -4.81 9.17 -27.06
CA TYR A 6 -5.64 8.24 -26.26
C TYR A 6 -6.67 7.51 -27.13
N SER A 7 -6.60 6.17 -27.16
CA SER A 7 -7.63 5.32 -27.77
C SER A 7 -8.80 5.14 -26.78
N LEU A 8 -9.91 5.85 -27.02
CA LEU A 8 -11.05 5.93 -26.10
C LEU A 8 -11.58 4.56 -25.61
N PRO A 9 -11.66 3.50 -26.43
CA PRO A 9 -12.13 2.18 -25.99
C PRO A 9 -11.34 1.52 -24.86
N PHE A 10 -10.05 1.86 -24.68
CA PHE A 10 -9.18 1.24 -23.67
C PHE A 10 -9.17 1.98 -22.31
N ILE A 11 -9.76 3.17 -22.27
CA ILE A 11 -9.86 3.99 -21.05
C ILE A 11 -10.91 3.48 -20.03
N PRO A 12 -12.14 3.11 -20.40
CA PRO A 12 -13.11 2.57 -19.46
C PRO A 12 -12.84 1.10 -19.10
N ASN A 13 -13.12 0.70 -17.87
CA ASN A 13 -13.13 -0.72 -17.50
C ASN A 13 -14.23 -1.48 -18.27
N PHE A 14 -13.84 -2.52 -19.00
CA PHE A 14 -14.74 -3.43 -19.72
C PHE A 14 -15.84 -4.03 -18.82
N GLN A 15 -15.54 -4.27 -17.53
CA GLN A 15 -16.49 -4.74 -16.52
C GLN A 15 -17.78 -3.90 -16.46
N ARG A 16 -17.67 -2.57 -16.69
CA ARG A 16 -18.79 -1.61 -16.63
C ARG A 16 -19.86 -1.89 -17.68
N PHE A 17 -19.47 -2.41 -18.85
CA PHE A 17 -20.39 -2.76 -19.94
C PHE A 17 -21.08 -4.11 -19.71
N ILE A 18 -20.40 -5.07 -19.08
CA ILE A 18 -20.85 -6.46 -19.03
C ILE A 18 -21.61 -6.82 -17.75
N VAL A 19 -21.24 -6.30 -16.57
CA VAL A 19 -21.83 -6.72 -15.27
C VAL A 19 -23.34 -6.47 -15.16
N LYS A 20 -23.88 -5.49 -15.89
CA LYS A 20 -25.34 -5.23 -15.96
C LYS A 20 -26.03 -6.03 -17.08
N ASN A 21 -25.27 -6.55 -18.04
CA ASN A 21 -25.75 -7.04 -19.33
C ASN A 21 -25.58 -8.55 -19.44
N LYS A 22 -26.57 -9.31 -18.93
CA LYS A 22 -26.54 -10.78 -18.93
C LYS A 22 -26.28 -11.36 -20.31
N LYS A 23 -26.90 -10.78 -21.37
CA LYS A 23 -26.74 -11.29 -22.74
C LYS A 23 -25.25 -11.28 -23.13
N VAL A 24 -24.56 -10.15 -22.97
CA VAL A 24 -23.12 -10.06 -23.23
C VAL A 24 -22.29 -11.00 -22.34
N ILE A 25 -22.66 -11.23 -21.08
CA ILE A 25 -22.00 -12.22 -20.22
C ILE A 25 -22.17 -13.65 -20.74
N GLU A 26 -23.32 -14.02 -21.30
CA GLU A 26 -23.51 -15.37 -21.87
C GLU A 26 -22.84 -15.50 -23.26
N GLU A 27 -22.82 -14.45 -24.09
CA GLU A 27 -22.04 -14.43 -25.33
C GLU A 27 -20.52 -14.57 -25.07
N LEU A 28 -20.01 -13.93 -24.01
CA LEU A 28 -18.61 -14.03 -23.56
C LEU A 28 -18.17 -15.42 -23.07
N LYS A 29 -19.07 -16.41 -23.03
CA LYS A 29 -18.78 -17.81 -22.68
C LYS A 29 -18.88 -18.77 -23.86
N LYS A 30 -19.25 -18.31 -25.05
CA LYS A 30 -19.40 -19.17 -26.23
C LYS A 30 -18.09 -19.20 -27.00
N ASP A 31 -17.63 -20.39 -27.37
CA ASP A 31 -16.45 -20.55 -28.23
C ASP A 31 -16.65 -19.95 -29.62
N SER A 32 -17.90 -19.80 -30.07
CA SER A 32 -18.26 -19.07 -31.30
C SER A 32 -17.95 -17.57 -31.26
N LEU A 33 -17.61 -16.99 -30.10
CA LEU A 33 -17.06 -15.64 -30.02
C LEU A 33 -15.64 -15.57 -30.62
N ASN A 34 -14.86 -16.66 -30.59
CA ASN A 34 -13.45 -16.66 -30.97
C ASN A 34 -13.20 -16.27 -32.44
N SER A 35 -14.15 -16.50 -33.34
CA SER A 35 -14.09 -16.04 -34.74
C SER A 35 -14.22 -14.52 -34.90
N PHE A 36 -14.71 -13.82 -33.87
CA PHE A 36 -14.80 -12.35 -33.82
C PHE A 36 -13.62 -11.70 -33.05
N LEU A 37 -12.64 -12.49 -32.57
CA LEU A 37 -11.55 -11.98 -31.73
C LEU A 37 -10.23 -11.86 -32.51
N ASN A 38 -9.88 -10.62 -32.88
CA ASN A 38 -8.59 -10.29 -33.52
C ASN A 38 -7.36 -10.56 -32.64
N ASN A 39 -7.54 -10.87 -31.34
CA ASN A 39 -6.47 -11.18 -30.40
C ASN A 39 -6.70 -12.56 -29.78
N LYS A 40 -5.77 -13.48 -30.03
CA LYS A 40 -5.65 -14.75 -29.31
C LYS A 40 -4.69 -14.58 -28.13
N ILE A 41 -4.96 -15.27 -27.03
CA ILE A 41 -4.14 -15.35 -25.82
C ILE A 41 -3.79 -16.82 -25.65
N ILE A 42 -2.50 -17.15 -25.58
CA ILE A 42 -2.00 -18.53 -25.51
C ILE A 42 -2.03 -19.02 -24.06
N ASP A 43 -1.47 -18.22 -23.16
CA ASP A 43 -1.47 -18.43 -21.71
C ASP A 43 -1.63 -17.07 -20.99
N GLU A 44 -1.83 -17.15 -19.66
CA GLU A 44 -2.13 -15.98 -18.84
C GLU A 44 -1.02 -14.91 -18.84
N THR A 45 0.25 -15.28 -19.07
CA THR A 45 1.36 -14.32 -19.12
C THR A 45 1.31 -13.39 -20.33
N TYR A 46 0.47 -13.69 -21.33
CA TYR A 46 0.23 -12.79 -22.46
C TYR A 46 -0.84 -11.72 -22.18
N VAL A 47 -1.59 -11.82 -21.08
CA VAL A 47 -2.69 -10.88 -20.78
C VAL A 47 -2.16 -9.46 -20.65
N GLN A 48 -1.20 -9.19 -19.77
CA GLN A 48 -0.62 -7.84 -19.66
C GLN A 48 0.17 -7.46 -20.92
N LYS A 49 0.95 -8.38 -21.52
CA LYS A 49 1.72 -8.12 -22.76
C LYS A 49 0.83 -7.58 -23.90
N LYS A 50 -0.42 -8.07 -24.02
CA LYS A 50 -1.41 -7.61 -24.99
C LYS A 50 -2.08 -6.27 -24.64
N PHE A 51 -1.95 -5.80 -23.39
CA PHE A 51 -2.29 -4.43 -23.02
C PHE A 51 -1.10 -3.48 -23.13
N ASP A 52 0.12 -3.96 -22.91
CA ASP A 52 1.35 -3.16 -23.02
C ASP A 52 1.57 -2.61 -24.43
N THR A 53 1.09 -3.28 -25.48
CA THR A 53 1.06 -2.72 -26.85
C THR A 53 0.25 -1.43 -26.99
N TYR A 54 -0.70 -1.15 -26.08
CA TYR A 54 -1.46 0.10 -26.01
C TYR A 54 -0.93 1.08 -24.96
N ILE A 55 -0.06 0.64 -24.05
CA ILE A 55 0.52 1.46 -22.97
C ILE A 55 1.91 1.99 -23.38
N ASN A 56 2.73 1.15 -24.02
CA ASN A 56 4.09 1.49 -24.46
C ASN A 56 4.17 2.71 -25.39
N PRO A 57 3.19 3.02 -26.28
CA PRO A 57 3.19 4.28 -27.04
C PRO A 57 3.13 5.56 -26.18
N PHE A 58 2.75 5.45 -24.90
CA PHE A 58 2.85 6.55 -23.93
C PHE A 58 4.20 6.58 -23.20
N LYS A 59 4.99 5.50 -23.20
CA LYS A 59 6.31 5.49 -22.57
C LYS A 59 7.30 6.25 -23.47
N LYS A 60 7.53 7.52 -23.15
CA LYS A 60 8.55 8.37 -23.78
C LYS A 60 9.77 8.45 -22.87
N ASP A 61 10.98 8.34 -23.41
CA ASP A 61 12.24 8.39 -22.65
C ASP A 61 12.65 9.83 -22.26
N ILE A 62 11.71 10.54 -21.63
CA ILE A 62 11.88 11.89 -21.11
C ILE A 62 12.62 11.80 -19.77
N LYS A 63 13.82 12.40 -19.69
CA LYS A 63 14.58 12.55 -18.43
C LYS A 63 13.83 13.45 -17.45
N TYR A 64 12.92 12.88 -16.68
CA TYR A 64 12.11 13.60 -15.72
C TYR A 64 12.96 14.18 -14.58
N ASN A 65 12.86 15.49 -14.34
CA ASN A 65 13.75 16.22 -13.44
C ASN A 65 13.00 17.17 -12.48
N ASN A 66 11.68 17.02 -12.30
CA ASN A 66 10.91 17.95 -11.47
C ASN A 66 11.01 17.63 -9.97
N LYS A 67 12.22 17.76 -9.43
CA LYS A 67 12.59 17.42 -8.05
C LYS A 67 11.71 18.05 -6.97
N ASN A 68 11.15 19.23 -7.28
CA ASN A 68 10.41 20.06 -6.33
C ASN A 68 8.87 19.97 -6.45
N GLY A 69 8.33 19.17 -7.38
CA GLY A 69 6.89 19.00 -7.55
C GLY A 69 6.17 18.26 -6.41
N TYR A 70 4.84 18.22 -6.48
CA TYR A 70 3.95 17.63 -5.46
C TYR A 70 3.88 16.09 -5.50
N VAL A 71 3.64 15.43 -4.37
CA VAL A 71 3.07 14.08 -4.42
C VAL A 71 1.58 14.21 -4.68
N VAL A 72 1.16 13.92 -5.92
CA VAL A 72 -0.25 14.01 -6.35
C VAL A 72 -0.95 12.71 -5.98
N MET A 73 -2.01 12.78 -5.18
CA MET A 73 -2.78 11.61 -4.73
C MET A 73 -4.21 11.69 -5.25
N HIS A 74 -4.62 10.76 -6.11
CA HIS A 74 -6.02 10.68 -6.54
C HIS A 74 -6.82 9.89 -5.49
N GLU A 75 -7.79 10.55 -4.86
CA GLU A 75 -8.54 10.04 -3.69
C GLU A 75 -9.34 8.75 -4.00
N ASP A 76 -9.71 8.54 -5.26
CA ASP A 76 -10.59 7.45 -5.69
C ASP A 76 -10.10 6.07 -5.22
N VAL A 77 -10.90 5.48 -4.33
CA VAL A 77 -10.67 4.24 -3.55
C VAL A 77 -9.34 4.14 -2.77
N LEU A 78 -8.52 5.19 -2.71
CA LEU A 78 -7.20 5.21 -2.06
C LEU A 78 -7.26 5.00 -0.54
N ARG A 79 -8.27 5.57 0.14
CA ARG A 79 -8.59 5.34 1.57
C ARG A 79 -7.38 5.41 2.53
N PHE A 80 -6.50 6.37 2.32
CA PHE A 80 -5.41 6.68 3.24
C PHE A 80 -5.95 7.37 4.52
N PRO A 81 -5.54 6.95 5.73
CA PRO A 81 -5.89 7.66 6.96
C PRO A 81 -5.29 9.08 6.99
N ASN A 82 -6.02 10.05 7.55
CA ASN A 82 -5.53 11.42 7.72
C ASN A 82 -4.25 11.48 8.56
N ARG A 83 -4.10 10.58 9.55
CA ARG A 83 -2.88 10.43 10.36
C ARG A 83 -1.69 10.09 9.47
N PHE A 84 -1.77 9.00 8.71
CA PHE A 84 -0.72 8.61 7.76
C PHE A 84 -0.36 9.75 6.77
N LEU A 85 -1.35 10.50 6.28
CA LEU A 85 -1.07 11.66 5.41
C LEU A 85 -0.21 12.70 6.15
N ASN A 86 -0.58 13.08 7.37
CA ASN A 86 0.17 14.04 8.18
C ASN A 86 1.58 13.55 8.54
N ASP A 87 1.70 12.28 8.96
CA ASP A 87 2.93 11.69 9.49
C ASP A 87 3.98 11.44 8.38
N TYR A 88 3.54 11.09 7.16
CA TYR A 88 4.44 10.70 6.07
C TYR A 88 4.50 11.70 4.90
N PHE A 89 3.45 12.50 4.64
CA PHE A 89 3.29 13.31 3.42
C PHE A 89 2.93 14.78 3.71
N LYS A 90 3.97 15.62 3.88
CA LYS A 90 3.87 17.05 4.22
C LYS A 90 2.88 17.80 3.29
N PRO A 91 1.79 18.41 3.81
CA PRO A 91 0.75 19.05 2.98
C PRO A 91 1.26 20.09 1.97
N LYS A 92 2.30 20.88 2.31
CA LYS A 92 2.93 21.85 1.39
C LYS A 92 3.62 21.22 0.17
N LYS A 93 3.75 19.90 0.12
CA LYS A 93 4.32 19.10 -0.99
C LYS A 93 3.40 17.95 -1.42
N THR A 94 2.11 17.99 -1.08
CA THR A 94 1.14 16.93 -1.42
C THR A 94 -0.15 17.52 -1.93
N LEU A 95 -0.67 17.00 -3.04
CA LEU A 95 -1.93 17.45 -3.64
C LEU A 95 -2.95 16.31 -3.68
N MET A 96 -4.01 16.44 -2.88
CA MET A 96 -5.19 15.57 -3.00
C MET A 96 -6.03 15.99 -4.21
N LEU A 97 -6.23 15.09 -5.16
CA LEU A 97 -7.17 15.25 -6.26
C LEU A 97 -8.45 14.46 -5.97
N ASN A 98 -9.56 15.17 -5.86
CA ASN A 98 -10.90 14.60 -5.85
C ASN A 98 -11.66 14.95 -7.15
N ARG A 99 -12.85 14.37 -7.32
CA ARG A 99 -13.69 14.54 -8.51
C ARG A 99 -14.03 16.01 -8.83
N SER A 100 -14.11 16.88 -7.83
CA SER A 100 -14.37 18.31 -8.02
C SER A 100 -13.18 19.01 -8.68
N ASN A 101 -11.94 18.74 -8.23
CA ASN A 101 -10.73 19.30 -8.84
C ASN A 101 -10.63 18.93 -10.34
N ILE A 102 -10.89 17.66 -10.65
CA ILE A 102 -10.86 17.13 -12.03
C ILE A 102 -11.95 17.77 -12.92
N ASN A 103 -13.16 17.94 -12.39
CA ASN A 103 -14.23 18.63 -13.12
C ASN A 103 -13.85 20.08 -13.45
N ASN A 104 -13.27 20.82 -12.49
CA ASN A 104 -12.86 22.22 -12.67
C ASN A 104 -11.73 22.37 -13.71
N LEU A 105 -10.90 21.34 -13.90
CA LEU A 105 -9.86 21.31 -14.93
C LEU A 105 -10.41 20.97 -16.34
N THR A 106 -11.63 20.42 -16.45
CA THR A 106 -12.20 19.93 -17.72
C THR A 106 -12.70 21.03 -18.65
N GLY A 107 -13.38 22.07 -18.12
CA GLY A 107 -14.02 23.11 -18.94
C GLY A 107 -15.23 22.62 -19.76
N ASN A 108 -15.68 23.41 -20.75
CA ASN A 108 -16.82 23.04 -21.60
C ASN A 108 -16.38 22.15 -22.77
N ILE A 109 -16.77 20.88 -22.72
CA ILE A 109 -16.40 19.85 -23.72
C ILE A 109 -17.56 19.43 -24.63
N SER A 110 -18.63 20.22 -24.73
CA SER A 110 -19.90 19.80 -25.35
C SER A 110 -19.81 19.50 -26.85
N ARG A 111 -19.18 20.39 -27.64
CA ARG A 111 -18.97 20.20 -29.10
C ARG A 111 -18.13 18.95 -29.38
N LEU A 112 -17.04 18.77 -28.61
CA LEU A 112 -16.16 17.60 -28.70
C LEU A 112 -16.90 16.30 -28.32
N THR A 113 -17.65 16.33 -27.23
CA THR A 113 -18.48 15.20 -26.77
C THR A 113 -19.45 14.74 -27.85
N ASN A 114 -20.16 15.66 -28.50
CA ASN A 114 -21.13 15.33 -29.54
C ASN A 114 -20.45 14.77 -30.81
N LEU A 115 -19.28 15.29 -31.20
CA LEU A 115 -18.48 14.72 -32.29
C LEU A 115 -18.08 13.27 -32.02
N TYR A 116 -17.54 12.96 -30.83
CA TYR A 116 -17.11 11.59 -30.51
C TYR A 116 -18.29 10.64 -30.28
N LYS A 117 -19.44 11.12 -29.79
CA LYS A 117 -20.68 10.32 -29.75
C LYS A 117 -21.15 9.95 -31.17
N LYS A 118 -21.19 10.89 -32.13
CA LYS A 118 -21.52 10.60 -33.54
C LYS A 118 -20.54 9.59 -34.14
N ARG A 119 -19.22 9.75 -33.90
CA ARG A 119 -18.18 8.77 -34.33
C ARG A 119 -18.40 7.37 -33.74
N ALA A 120 -18.77 7.25 -32.46
CA ALA A 120 -19.04 5.96 -31.83
C ALA A 120 -20.27 5.26 -32.43
N ILE A 121 -21.35 6.00 -32.69
CA ILE A 121 -22.56 5.47 -33.34
C ILE A 121 -22.23 4.94 -34.75
N ASN A 122 -21.42 5.67 -35.53
CA ASN A 122 -21.03 5.23 -36.87
C ASN A 122 -20.12 3.99 -36.84
N ILE A 123 -19.23 3.85 -35.85
CA ILE A 123 -18.46 2.61 -35.66
C ILE A 123 -19.41 1.44 -35.31
N PHE A 124 -20.32 1.60 -34.34
CA PHE A 124 -21.24 0.53 -33.98
C PHE A 124 -22.18 0.10 -35.13
N ARG A 125 -22.47 1.00 -36.08
CA ARG A 125 -23.25 0.70 -37.29
C ARG A 125 -22.56 -0.26 -38.28
N SER A 126 -21.23 -0.41 -38.25
CA SER A 126 -20.53 -1.42 -39.08
C SER A 126 -20.46 -2.80 -38.44
N TYR A 127 -20.66 -2.92 -37.13
CA TYR A 127 -20.60 -4.20 -36.39
C TYR A 127 -21.98 -4.82 -36.12
N LYS A 128 -22.91 -4.73 -37.09
CA LYS A 128 -24.30 -5.22 -36.96
C LYS A 128 -24.40 -6.68 -36.52
N ASN A 129 -23.48 -7.53 -37.00
CA ASN A 129 -23.51 -8.98 -36.79
C ASN A 129 -22.62 -9.46 -35.63
N HIS A 130 -21.87 -8.56 -34.97
CA HIS A 130 -20.97 -8.95 -33.88
C HIS A 130 -21.76 -9.15 -32.58
N PRO A 131 -21.69 -10.33 -31.90
CA PRO A 131 -22.52 -10.65 -30.72
C PRO A 131 -22.41 -9.65 -29.54
N ILE A 132 -21.32 -8.89 -29.44
CA ILE A 132 -21.12 -7.88 -28.39
C ILE A 132 -21.42 -6.46 -28.92
N PHE A 133 -20.79 -6.04 -30.02
CA PHE A 133 -20.90 -4.65 -30.48
C PHE A 133 -22.25 -4.29 -31.12
N SER A 134 -23.06 -5.27 -31.54
CA SER A 134 -24.46 -5.07 -31.94
C SER A 134 -25.40 -4.77 -30.75
N ASN A 135 -24.98 -5.05 -29.52
CA ASN A 135 -25.85 -5.01 -28.35
C ASN A 135 -26.16 -3.56 -27.92
N LYS A 136 -27.41 -3.11 -28.12
CA LYS A 136 -27.85 -1.72 -27.86
C LYS A 136 -27.49 -1.19 -26.46
N GLU A 137 -27.53 -2.01 -25.40
CA GLU A 137 -27.16 -1.56 -24.05
C GLU A 137 -25.62 -1.47 -23.85
N PHE A 138 -24.82 -2.30 -24.54
CA PHE A 138 -23.37 -2.16 -24.58
C PHE A 138 -22.97 -0.85 -25.26
N GLN A 139 -23.54 -0.59 -26.46
CA GLN A 139 -23.33 0.65 -27.21
C GLN A 139 -23.68 1.90 -26.38
N LYS A 140 -24.84 1.86 -25.73
CA LYS A 140 -25.40 2.94 -24.91
C LYS A 140 -24.56 3.26 -23.67
N GLU A 141 -24.11 2.26 -22.90
CA GLU A 141 -23.20 2.52 -21.77
C GLU A 141 -21.90 3.15 -22.29
N PHE A 142 -21.27 2.63 -23.36
CA PHE A 142 -20.06 3.24 -23.95
C PHE A 142 -20.26 4.70 -24.39
N ILE A 143 -21.33 4.99 -25.13
CA ILE A 143 -21.69 6.35 -25.59
C ILE A 143 -21.91 7.31 -24.41
N GLN A 144 -22.37 6.80 -23.26
CA GLN A 144 -22.51 7.58 -22.02
C GLN A 144 -21.17 7.86 -21.31
N LEU A 145 -20.10 7.10 -21.58
CA LEU A 145 -18.78 7.32 -20.95
C LEU A 145 -17.90 8.33 -21.69
N ILE A 146 -18.20 8.62 -22.96
CA ILE A 146 -17.42 9.55 -23.81
C ILE A 146 -17.15 10.92 -23.14
N PRO A 147 -18.09 11.57 -22.43
CA PRO A 147 -17.80 12.82 -21.71
C PRO A 147 -16.82 12.62 -20.54
N GLU A 148 -16.98 11.52 -19.78
CA GLU A 148 -16.13 11.16 -18.62
C GLU A 148 -14.68 10.89 -19.07
N ILE A 149 -14.52 10.25 -20.23
CA ILE A 149 -13.23 9.93 -20.85
C ILE A 149 -12.55 11.19 -21.39
N LEU A 150 -13.23 11.96 -22.25
CA LEU A 150 -12.67 13.18 -22.84
C LEU A 150 -12.33 14.23 -21.78
N GLY A 151 -13.21 14.41 -20.79
CA GLY A 151 -12.96 15.33 -19.68
C GLY A 151 -11.76 14.95 -18.84
N SER A 152 -11.59 13.66 -18.54
CA SER A 152 -10.40 13.17 -17.81
C SER A 152 -9.10 13.42 -18.58
N ILE A 153 -9.10 13.28 -19.92
CA ILE A 153 -7.91 13.54 -20.77
C ILE A 153 -7.54 15.03 -20.76
N ILE A 154 -8.53 15.91 -20.92
CA ILE A 154 -8.32 17.36 -20.86
C ILE A 154 -7.85 17.79 -19.47
N ALA A 155 -8.48 17.26 -18.40
CA ALA A 155 -8.11 17.56 -17.03
C ALA A 155 -6.69 17.12 -16.66
N ALA A 156 -6.28 15.89 -17.03
CA ALA A 156 -4.93 15.39 -16.77
C ALA A 156 -3.85 16.17 -17.55
N ASN A 157 -4.10 16.47 -18.83
CA ASN A 157 -3.18 17.27 -19.64
C ASN A 157 -3.06 18.72 -19.14
N LYS A 158 -4.17 19.32 -18.67
CA LYS A 158 -4.15 20.65 -18.04
C LYS A 158 -3.39 20.63 -16.71
N LEU A 159 -3.65 19.64 -15.85
CA LEU A 159 -2.95 19.43 -14.58
C LEU A 159 -1.43 19.42 -14.78
N PHE A 160 -0.92 18.51 -15.62
CA PHE A 160 0.52 18.37 -15.85
C PHE A 160 1.14 19.45 -16.75
N LYS A 161 0.34 20.42 -17.24
CA LYS A 161 0.84 21.68 -17.84
C LYS A 161 0.90 22.82 -16.82
N GLN A 162 0.00 22.84 -15.84
CA GLN A 162 -0.17 23.97 -14.91
C GLN A 162 0.60 23.82 -13.59
N MET A 163 1.09 22.63 -13.22
CA MET A 163 1.82 22.43 -11.97
C MET A 163 3.02 21.48 -12.10
N PRO A 164 4.08 21.69 -11.29
CA PRO A 164 5.22 20.78 -11.21
C PRO A 164 4.83 19.47 -10.51
N VAL A 165 4.92 18.35 -11.24
CA VAL A 165 4.45 16.98 -10.88
C VAL A 165 4.40 16.67 -9.37
N SER A 166 5.35 15.96 -8.76
CA SER A 166 6.54 15.22 -9.20
C SER A 166 6.32 13.71 -9.28
N CYS A 167 5.37 13.14 -8.53
CA CYS A 167 5.00 11.72 -8.51
C CYS A 167 3.50 11.58 -8.27
N ILE A 168 2.88 10.50 -8.75
CA ILE A 168 1.44 10.25 -8.57
C ILE A 168 1.17 8.95 -7.80
N ILE A 169 0.19 8.98 -6.90
CA ILE A 169 -0.35 7.81 -6.21
C ILE A 169 -1.84 7.69 -6.53
N LEU A 170 -2.26 6.48 -6.95
CA LEU A 170 -3.62 6.16 -7.37
C LEU A 170 -4.18 5.00 -6.54
N GLY A 171 -5.45 5.04 -6.14
CA GLY A 171 -6.09 3.88 -5.48
C GLY A 171 -6.48 2.76 -6.46
N THR A 172 -6.49 3.03 -7.77
CA THR A 172 -6.84 2.07 -8.82
C THR A 172 -6.40 2.59 -10.19
N THR A 173 -6.13 1.71 -11.16
CA THR A 173 -6.03 2.04 -12.60
C THR A 173 -7.32 1.72 -13.37
N ASN A 174 -8.42 1.50 -12.65
CA ASN A 174 -9.64 0.91 -13.20
C ASN A 174 -10.84 1.88 -13.27
N SER A 175 -10.72 3.07 -12.66
CA SER A 175 -11.58 4.21 -12.98
C SER A 175 -10.99 5.03 -14.12
N ILE A 176 -11.87 5.66 -14.91
CA ILE A 176 -11.51 6.40 -16.13
C ILE A 176 -10.47 7.50 -15.82
N THR A 177 -10.72 8.29 -14.78
CA THR A 177 -9.82 9.39 -14.39
C THR A 177 -8.46 8.89 -13.94
N SER A 178 -8.39 7.85 -13.09
CA SER A 178 -7.10 7.30 -12.64
C SER A 178 -6.31 6.65 -13.79
N ARG A 179 -6.98 5.94 -14.71
CA ARG A 179 -6.32 5.36 -15.89
C ARG A 179 -5.71 6.43 -16.79
N VAL A 180 -6.43 7.53 -17.01
CA VAL A 180 -5.93 8.66 -17.80
C VAL A 180 -4.80 9.40 -17.09
N LEU A 181 -4.89 9.62 -15.77
CA LEU A 181 -3.81 10.21 -14.99
C LEU A 181 -2.52 9.37 -15.08
N ALA A 182 -2.61 8.04 -15.02
CA ALA A 182 -1.46 7.15 -15.19
C ALA A 182 -0.84 7.23 -16.60
N LEU A 183 -1.66 7.20 -17.65
CA LEU A 183 -1.18 7.31 -19.05
C LEU A 183 -0.55 8.69 -19.34
N ALA A 184 -1.19 9.77 -18.92
CA ALA A 184 -0.69 11.13 -19.11
C ALA A 184 0.53 11.46 -18.23
N ALA A 185 0.74 10.73 -17.13
CA ALA A 185 1.96 10.76 -16.34
C ALA A 185 3.12 10.02 -17.06
N LEU A 186 2.84 8.80 -17.54
CA LEU A 186 3.78 8.01 -18.34
C LEU A 186 4.25 8.78 -19.59
N GLU A 187 3.33 9.49 -20.26
CA GLU A 187 3.62 10.37 -21.41
C GLU A 187 4.58 11.53 -21.12
N LYS A 188 4.87 11.79 -19.85
CA LYS A 188 5.69 12.91 -19.36
C LYS A 188 6.89 12.44 -18.53
N GLY A 189 7.14 11.12 -18.46
CA GLY A 189 8.15 10.53 -17.59
C GLY A 189 7.84 10.66 -16.08
N ILE A 190 6.62 11.06 -15.72
CA ILE A 190 6.21 11.23 -14.32
C ILE A 190 6.00 9.85 -13.68
N PRO A 191 6.72 9.49 -12.59
CA PRO A 191 6.49 8.23 -11.90
C PRO A 191 5.08 8.17 -11.31
N SER A 192 4.44 7.00 -11.45
CA SER A 192 3.12 6.76 -10.87
C SER A 192 2.97 5.36 -10.26
N ILE A 193 2.44 5.33 -9.04
CA ILE A 193 2.21 4.15 -8.21
C ILE A 193 0.70 3.90 -8.12
N CYS A 194 0.24 2.69 -8.45
CA CYS A 194 -1.12 2.26 -8.13
C CYS A 194 -1.14 1.39 -6.89
N MET A 195 -1.77 1.87 -5.82
CA MET A 195 -2.05 1.10 -4.60
C MET A 195 -3.16 0.08 -4.85
N GLN A 196 -3.08 -1.04 -4.13
CA GLN A 196 -4.15 -2.03 -4.06
C GLN A 196 -5.26 -1.58 -3.07
N HIS A 197 -6.42 -1.16 -3.57
CA HIS A 197 -7.55 -0.71 -2.72
C HIS A 197 -8.44 -1.83 -2.14
N GLY A 198 -8.17 -3.09 -2.47
CA GLY A 198 -9.00 -4.22 -2.06
C GLY A 198 -8.33 -5.57 -2.28
N VAL A 199 -9.01 -6.65 -1.89
CA VAL A 199 -8.64 -8.01 -2.30
C VAL A 199 -8.83 -8.15 -3.82
N ILE A 200 -8.00 -8.97 -4.49
CA ILE A 200 -8.10 -9.23 -5.94
C ILE A 200 -9.29 -10.19 -6.21
N ALA A 201 -10.50 -9.80 -5.84
CA ALA A 201 -11.68 -10.66 -5.91
C ALA A 201 -12.17 -10.95 -7.34
N SER A 202 -11.66 -10.24 -8.35
CA SER A 202 -11.86 -10.55 -9.77
C SER A 202 -10.85 -9.83 -10.65
N GLU A 203 -10.38 -10.49 -11.70
CA GLU A 203 -9.30 -9.98 -12.58
C GLU A 203 -9.69 -8.68 -13.28
N LEU A 204 -10.97 -8.55 -13.66
CA LEU A 204 -11.61 -7.35 -14.21
C LEU A 204 -11.60 -6.14 -13.24
N GLY A 205 -11.22 -6.36 -11.98
CA GLY A 205 -10.99 -5.32 -10.97
C GLY A 205 -9.59 -4.70 -11.01
N TYR A 206 -8.61 -5.41 -11.60
CA TYR A 206 -7.17 -5.21 -11.35
C TYR A 206 -6.27 -5.29 -12.59
N LEU A 207 -6.80 -5.77 -13.73
CA LEU A 207 -6.14 -5.74 -15.03
C LEU A 207 -6.90 -4.85 -16.04
N PRO A 208 -6.19 -4.24 -17.01
CA PRO A 208 -4.73 -4.14 -17.07
C PRO A 208 -4.13 -3.28 -15.95
N LYS A 209 -2.89 -3.60 -15.62
CA LYS A 209 -1.97 -2.64 -15.00
C LYS A 209 -1.74 -1.51 -16.01
N ILE A 210 -1.73 -0.27 -15.53
CA ILE A 210 -1.48 0.93 -16.36
C ILE A 210 -0.34 1.76 -15.75
N SER A 211 -0.36 1.94 -14.43
CA SER A 211 0.72 2.59 -13.68
C SER A 211 2.03 1.82 -13.88
N PRO A 212 3.20 2.50 -13.99
CA PRO A 212 4.49 1.84 -14.04
C PRO A 212 4.75 0.92 -12.84
N ILE A 213 4.38 1.33 -11.62
CA ILE A 213 4.52 0.52 -10.41
C ILE A 213 3.15 0.12 -9.83
N MET A 214 2.99 -1.15 -9.46
CA MET A 214 1.88 -1.67 -8.65
C MET A 214 2.34 -1.88 -7.21
N ALA A 215 1.76 -1.14 -6.26
CA ALA A 215 1.98 -1.32 -4.83
C ALA A 215 0.92 -2.28 -4.25
N VAL A 216 1.35 -3.51 -3.96
CA VAL A 216 0.50 -4.65 -3.58
C VAL A 216 0.60 -5.00 -2.09
N TYR A 217 -0.35 -5.80 -1.60
CA TYR A 217 -0.42 -6.21 -0.19
C TYR A 217 0.69 -7.19 0.21
N GLY A 218 0.82 -8.31 -0.49
CA GLY A 218 1.75 -9.36 -0.13
C GLY A 218 2.29 -10.16 -1.31
N LYS A 219 2.84 -11.34 -0.99
CA LYS A 219 3.49 -12.21 -1.98
C LYS A 219 2.48 -12.82 -2.95
N TYR A 220 1.27 -13.17 -2.47
CA TYR A 220 0.20 -13.69 -3.32
C TYR A 220 -0.13 -12.74 -4.48
N GLU A 221 -0.35 -11.44 -4.23
CA GLU A 221 -0.68 -10.50 -5.31
C GLU A 221 0.50 -10.23 -6.25
N ALA A 222 1.74 -10.28 -5.73
CA ALA A 222 2.93 -10.17 -6.56
C ALA A 222 3.07 -11.36 -7.54
N GLU A 223 2.89 -12.59 -7.04
CA GLU A 223 2.87 -13.79 -7.90
C GLU A 223 1.69 -13.78 -8.87
N TRP A 224 0.50 -13.36 -8.42
CA TRP A 224 -0.67 -13.21 -9.29
C TRP A 224 -0.39 -12.24 -10.46
N TYR A 225 0.15 -11.06 -10.19
CA TYR A 225 0.50 -10.11 -11.26
C TYR A 225 1.61 -10.63 -12.18
N LYS A 226 2.63 -11.33 -11.65
CA LYS A 226 3.68 -11.98 -12.48
C LYS A 226 3.09 -13.03 -13.42
N ASN A 227 2.18 -13.88 -12.92
CA ASN A 227 1.50 -14.91 -13.72
C ASN A 227 0.60 -14.31 -14.83
N LYS A 228 0.13 -13.06 -14.67
CA LYS A 228 -0.62 -12.31 -15.69
C LYS A 228 0.28 -11.51 -16.65
N GLY A 229 1.60 -11.65 -16.55
CA GLY A 229 2.58 -11.05 -17.45
C GLY A 229 3.20 -9.74 -17.00
N VAL A 230 2.96 -9.28 -15.75
CA VAL A 230 3.61 -8.07 -15.22
C VAL A 230 5.06 -8.38 -14.83
N ALA A 231 6.01 -7.61 -15.37
CA ALA A 231 7.42 -7.71 -14.99
C ALA A 231 7.64 -7.39 -13.50
N GLU A 232 8.55 -8.12 -12.85
CA GLU A 232 8.81 -8.06 -11.41
C GLU A 232 9.30 -6.69 -10.94
N SER A 233 10.11 -5.99 -11.74
CA SER A 233 10.55 -4.60 -11.49
C SER A 233 9.42 -3.57 -11.45
N ASN A 234 8.19 -3.97 -11.75
CA ASN A 234 7.01 -3.12 -11.78
C ASN A 234 6.02 -3.42 -10.64
N ILE A 235 6.42 -4.24 -9.66
CA ILE A 235 5.61 -4.72 -8.53
C ILE A 235 6.37 -4.46 -7.23
N GLU A 236 5.71 -3.84 -6.26
CA GLU A 236 6.29 -3.49 -4.97
C GLU A 236 5.39 -3.97 -3.83
N ILE A 237 5.94 -4.76 -2.91
CA ILE A 237 5.20 -5.28 -1.74
C ILE A 237 5.20 -4.21 -0.65
N ILE A 238 4.19 -3.35 -0.69
CA ILE A 238 4.05 -2.18 0.18
C ILE A 238 3.11 -2.46 1.36
N GLY A 239 2.15 -3.38 1.22
CA GLY A 239 1.02 -3.44 2.16
C GLY A 239 0.01 -2.32 1.86
N HIS A 240 -0.60 -1.75 2.89
CA HIS A 240 -1.48 -0.59 2.72
C HIS A 240 -1.57 0.28 3.99
N PRO A 241 -1.36 1.60 3.95
CA PRO A 241 -1.37 2.47 5.14
C PRO A 241 -2.65 2.40 6.00
N ARG A 242 -3.79 2.11 5.37
CA ARG A 242 -5.07 1.81 6.06
C ARG A 242 -4.98 0.65 7.09
N PHE A 243 -4.05 -0.28 6.90
CA PHE A 243 -3.82 -1.41 7.82
C PHE A 243 -2.82 -1.09 8.92
N ASP A 244 -1.98 -0.06 8.77
CA ASP A 244 -1.09 0.41 9.85
C ASP A 244 -1.96 0.99 11.00
N ASP A 245 -3.05 1.67 10.63
CA ASP A 245 -4.16 2.16 11.47
C ASP A 245 -4.83 1.06 12.33
N LEU A 246 -4.57 -0.23 12.07
CA LEU A 246 -5.03 -1.35 12.89
C LEU A 246 -4.22 -1.50 14.18
N PHE A 247 -2.91 -1.24 14.11
CA PHE A 247 -1.96 -1.38 15.21
C PHE A 247 -1.70 -0.04 15.90
N GLU A 248 -1.70 1.06 15.14
CA GLU A 248 -1.42 2.41 15.65
C GLU A 248 -2.58 3.09 16.39
N ARG A 249 -3.80 2.53 16.30
CA ARG A 249 -5.03 3.10 16.87
C ARG A 249 -5.51 2.32 18.10
N LYS A 250 -5.60 3.00 19.25
CA LYS A 250 -6.29 2.46 20.44
C LYS A 250 -7.79 2.27 20.13
N PRO A 251 -8.35 1.04 20.19
CA PRO A 251 -9.80 0.82 20.06
C PRO A 251 -10.54 1.27 21.32
N ILE A 252 -11.86 1.44 21.24
CA ILE A 252 -12.68 1.59 22.46
C ILE A 252 -12.69 0.29 23.28
N SER A 253 -12.79 0.41 24.62
CA SER A 253 -12.82 -0.75 25.52
C SER A 253 -14.09 -1.60 25.37
N ARG A 254 -13.97 -2.90 25.67
CA ARG A 254 -15.06 -3.89 25.52
C ARG A 254 -16.32 -3.50 26.29
N THR A 255 -16.18 -3.03 27.53
CA THR A 255 -17.31 -2.54 28.34
C THR A 255 -18.03 -1.37 27.67
N ARG A 256 -17.30 -0.40 27.11
CA ARG A 256 -17.88 0.76 26.40
C ARG A 256 -18.50 0.36 25.06
N PHE A 257 -17.92 -0.63 24.38
CA PHE A 257 -18.46 -1.20 23.14
C PHE A 257 -19.77 -1.95 23.39
N GLU A 258 -19.80 -2.85 24.38
CA GLU A 258 -20.98 -3.63 24.75
C GLU A 258 -22.12 -2.73 25.23
N ALA A 259 -21.84 -1.75 26.08
CA ALA A 259 -22.81 -0.75 26.52
C ALA A 259 -23.35 0.10 25.34
N LYS A 260 -22.48 0.66 24.48
CA LYS A 260 -22.87 1.49 23.33
C LYS A 260 -23.74 0.74 22.31
N LEU A 261 -23.66 -0.59 22.28
CA LEU A 261 -24.43 -1.44 21.35
C LEU A 261 -25.58 -2.20 22.04
N GLY A 262 -25.77 -2.05 23.35
CA GLY A 262 -26.76 -2.81 24.11
C GLY A 262 -26.58 -4.32 23.93
N LEU A 263 -25.35 -4.80 24.01
CA LEU A 263 -24.99 -6.23 23.96
C LEU A 263 -25.14 -6.85 25.35
N LYS A 264 -25.37 -8.16 25.41
CA LYS A 264 -25.41 -8.89 26.68
C LYS A 264 -23.97 -9.17 27.14
N PRO A 265 -23.54 -8.70 28.32
CA PRO A 265 -22.22 -9.06 28.85
C PRO A 265 -22.06 -10.58 28.98
N LYS A 266 -20.81 -11.05 29.02
CA LYS A 266 -20.40 -12.47 29.07
C LYS A 266 -20.79 -13.32 27.84
N LEU A 267 -21.74 -12.92 26.98
CA LEU A 267 -22.01 -13.63 25.72
C LEU A 267 -20.95 -13.34 24.65
N ARG A 268 -20.53 -14.39 23.93
CA ARG A 268 -19.60 -14.30 22.80
C ARG A 268 -20.23 -13.48 21.66
N SER A 269 -19.42 -12.65 21.02
CA SER A 269 -19.83 -11.66 20.01
C SER A 269 -19.34 -12.02 18.62
N VAL A 270 -20.26 -12.16 17.67
CA VAL A 270 -20.02 -12.58 16.28
C VAL A 270 -20.21 -11.40 15.33
N LEU A 271 -19.18 -11.02 14.58
CA LEU A 271 -19.19 -9.90 13.63
C LEU A 271 -19.45 -10.35 12.19
N PHE A 272 -20.64 -10.06 11.65
CA PHE A 272 -20.96 -10.27 10.24
C PHE A 272 -20.65 -9.04 9.38
N ILE A 273 -19.99 -9.26 8.24
CA ILE A 273 -19.60 -8.21 7.29
C ILE A 273 -20.42 -8.33 5.99
N ILE A 274 -21.46 -7.50 5.83
CA ILE A 274 -22.41 -7.62 4.71
C ILE A 274 -22.32 -6.42 3.76
N ARG A 275 -21.93 -6.66 2.50
CA ARG A 275 -21.90 -5.63 1.44
C ARG A 275 -22.90 -5.90 0.31
N GLY A 276 -23.65 -4.86 -0.06
CA GLY A 276 -24.53 -4.86 -1.21
C GLY A 276 -25.67 -5.86 -1.08
N ASN A 277 -25.90 -6.64 -2.13
CA ASN A 277 -27.01 -7.61 -2.20
C ASN A 277 -26.66 -9.00 -1.64
N GLN A 278 -25.48 -9.19 -1.03
CA GLN A 278 -25.00 -10.50 -0.50
C GLN A 278 -25.68 -10.88 0.84
N ILE A 279 -27.01 -10.82 0.91
CA ILE A 279 -27.77 -11.07 2.15
C ILE A 279 -28.22 -12.53 2.31
N ALA A 280 -28.35 -13.29 1.21
CA ALA A 280 -29.00 -14.60 1.22
C ALA A 280 -28.28 -15.64 2.10
N ILE A 281 -26.95 -15.74 1.99
CA ILE A 281 -26.13 -16.66 2.77
C ILE A 281 -26.06 -16.23 4.26
N PRO A 282 -25.72 -14.97 4.61
CA PRO A 282 -25.75 -14.49 5.99
C PRO A 282 -27.10 -14.71 6.71
N ILE A 283 -28.24 -14.50 6.03
CA ILE A 283 -29.57 -14.72 6.62
C ILE A 283 -29.79 -16.19 7.02
N ILE A 284 -29.26 -17.14 6.25
CA ILE A 284 -29.36 -18.57 6.59
C ILE A 284 -28.45 -18.87 7.79
N ILE A 285 -27.19 -18.39 7.76
CA ILE A 285 -26.23 -18.57 8.86
C ILE A 285 -26.81 -18.00 10.17
N ILE A 286 -27.26 -16.74 10.17
CA ILE A 286 -27.83 -16.05 11.34
C ILE A 286 -29.07 -16.80 11.86
N LYS A 287 -29.98 -17.22 10.96
CA LYS A 287 -31.22 -17.92 11.33
C LYS A 287 -30.97 -19.29 11.98
N HIS A 288 -29.92 -19.99 11.59
CA HIS A 288 -29.56 -21.28 12.18
C HIS A 288 -28.74 -21.09 13.46
N LEU A 289 -27.75 -20.19 13.46
CA LEU A 289 -26.93 -19.87 14.65
C LEU A 289 -27.79 -19.40 15.84
N LEU A 290 -28.76 -18.49 15.62
CA LEU A 290 -29.65 -18.00 16.67
C LEU A 290 -30.61 -19.05 17.25
N LYS A 291 -30.77 -20.21 16.61
CA LYS A 291 -31.58 -21.32 17.15
C LYS A 291 -30.82 -22.19 18.13
N ILE A 292 -29.50 -22.29 17.98
CA ILE A 292 -28.67 -23.30 18.67
C ILE A 292 -27.59 -22.68 19.56
N GLN A 293 -27.30 -21.38 19.43
CA GLN A 293 -26.26 -20.70 20.19
C GLN A 293 -26.74 -19.37 20.77
N LYS A 294 -26.49 -19.15 22.07
CA LYS A 294 -26.70 -17.85 22.75
C LYS A 294 -25.50 -16.93 22.49
N VAL A 295 -25.63 -16.02 21.52
CA VAL A 295 -24.57 -15.08 21.10
C VAL A 295 -25.07 -13.64 20.90
N ASN A 296 -24.17 -12.68 21.06
CA ASN A 296 -24.33 -11.33 20.53
C ASN A 296 -24.03 -11.35 19.02
N ILE A 297 -24.99 -10.99 18.16
CA ILE A 297 -24.75 -10.90 16.70
C ILE A 297 -24.71 -9.43 16.28
N ILE A 298 -23.57 -9.04 15.67
CA ILE A 298 -23.30 -7.68 15.21
C ILE A 298 -23.13 -7.71 13.69
N ILE A 299 -23.78 -6.80 12.96
CA ILE A 299 -23.70 -6.73 11.51
C ILE A 299 -23.21 -5.36 11.06
N LYS A 300 -21.96 -5.27 10.57
CA LYS A 300 -21.49 -4.08 9.86
C LYS A 300 -21.97 -4.16 8.40
N TYR A 301 -22.78 -3.19 7.97
CA TYR A 301 -23.44 -3.27 6.66
C TYR A 301 -23.20 -2.07 5.73
N HIS A 302 -23.19 -2.36 4.43
CA HIS A 302 -23.23 -1.38 3.34
C HIS A 302 -24.46 -1.64 2.46
N GLY A 303 -25.52 -0.83 2.63
CA GLY A 303 -26.73 -0.91 1.80
C GLY A 303 -28.01 -0.55 2.56
N VAL A 304 -29.16 -1.01 2.04
CA VAL A 304 -30.50 -0.66 2.53
C VAL A 304 -31.19 -1.82 3.27
N TYR A 305 -30.41 -2.78 3.78
CA TYR A 305 -30.93 -4.06 4.27
C TYR A 305 -31.02 -4.21 5.79
N ALA A 306 -30.50 -3.27 6.60
CA ALA A 306 -30.57 -3.39 8.06
C ALA A 306 -31.98 -3.44 8.63
N LYS A 307 -32.91 -2.58 8.17
CA LYS A 307 -34.33 -2.67 8.60
C LYS A 307 -34.96 -4.02 8.21
N LEU A 308 -34.48 -4.68 7.15
CA LEU A 308 -34.95 -6.02 6.79
C LEU A 308 -34.36 -7.10 7.71
N LEU A 309 -33.10 -6.96 8.13
CA LEU A 309 -32.41 -7.90 9.03
C LEU A 309 -32.90 -7.76 10.47
N THR A 310 -32.99 -6.53 11.00
CA THR A 310 -33.44 -6.26 12.38
C THR A 310 -34.93 -6.57 12.57
N ASN A 311 -35.78 -6.39 11.55
CA ASN A 311 -37.18 -6.82 11.61
C ASN A 311 -37.35 -8.35 11.58
N GLU A 312 -36.42 -9.10 10.98
CA GLU A 312 -36.45 -10.58 10.94
C GLU A 312 -35.78 -11.20 12.19
N PHE A 313 -34.78 -10.51 12.76
CA PHE A 313 -34.02 -10.96 13.93
C PHE A 313 -33.82 -9.79 14.94
N PRO A 314 -34.79 -9.49 15.83
CA PRO A 314 -34.71 -8.33 16.75
C PRO A 314 -33.52 -8.34 17.73
N SER A 315 -32.90 -9.50 17.96
CA SER A 315 -31.74 -9.67 18.84
C SER A 315 -30.41 -9.17 18.25
N ILE A 316 -30.32 -8.89 16.94
CA ILE A 316 -29.07 -8.45 16.30
C ILE A 316 -28.82 -6.95 16.44
N ARG A 317 -27.56 -6.52 16.27
CA ARG A 317 -27.18 -5.10 16.17
C ARG A 317 -26.65 -4.77 14.78
N CYS A 318 -27.45 -4.08 13.97
CA CYS A 318 -27.06 -3.60 12.63
C CYS A 318 -26.40 -2.21 12.71
N ILE A 319 -25.16 -2.10 12.27
CA ILE A 319 -24.33 -0.89 12.35
C ILE A 319 -23.95 -0.42 10.94
N LYS A 320 -24.31 0.81 10.56
CA LYS A 320 -23.89 1.36 9.25
C LYS A 320 -22.38 1.49 9.23
N HIS A 321 -21.79 1.42 8.04
CA HIS A 321 -20.34 1.62 7.87
C HIS A 321 -19.76 2.84 8.63
N LYS A 322 -20.49 3.97 8.65
CA LYS A 322 -20.07 5.24 9.26
C LYS A 322 -20.32 5.38 10.77
N ASP A 323 -21.17 4.55 11.38
CA ASP A 323 -21.67 4.77 12.75
C ASP A 323 -20.67 4.31 13.84
N MET A 324 -19.67 3.50 13.47
CA MET A 324 -18.59 2.99 14.33
C MET A 324 -17.37 2.58 13.47
N HIS A 325 -16.15 2.75 13.96
CA HIS A 325 -14.95 2.36 13.21
C HIS A 325 -14.89 0.84 13.00
N LEU A 326 -14.24 0.38 11.92
CA LEU A 326 -14.08 -1.06 11.69
C LEU A 326 -13.21 -1.70 12.79
N TYR A 327 -12.14 -1.03 13.21
CA TYR A 327 -11.21 -1.58 14.22
C TYR A 327 -11.69 -1.40 15.67
N ASP A 328 -12.85 -0.74 15.90
CA ASP A 328 -13.59 -0.90 17.16
C ASP A 328 -14.41 -2.20 17.17
N LEU A 329 -14.92 -2.60 15.99
CA LEU A 329 -15.75 -3.79 15.83
C LEU A 329 -14.90 -5.07 15.85
N ILE A 330 -13.75 -5.09 15.16
CA ILE A 330 -12.87 -6.27 15.15
C ILE A 330 -12.40 -6.56 16.58
N HIS A 331 -11.63 -5.66 17.20
CA HIS A 331 -11.02 -5.84 18.53
C HIS A 331 -11.97 -6.10 19.71
N ASN A 332 -13.28 -5.89 19.55
CA ASN A 332 -14.29 -6.15 20.58
C ASN A 332 -15.27 -7.28 20.20
N THR A 333 -14.90 -8.13 19.23
CA THR A 333 -15.66 -9.33 18.87
C THR A 333 -14.82 -10.60 18.95
N ASP A 334 -15.46 -11.72 19.24
CA ASP A 334 -14.80 -12.99 19.56
C ASP A 334 -14.52 -13.83 18.30
N VAL A 335 -15.18 -13.50 17.17
CA VAL A 335 -15.02 -14.14 15.86
C VAL A 335 -15.66 -13.28 14.75
N VAL A 336 -15.04 -13.26 13.56
CA VAL A 336 -15.54 -12.54 12.39
C VAL A 336 -16.07 -13.52 11.33
N VAL A 337 -17.21 -13.20 10.73
CA VAL A 337 -17.85 -13.97 9.66
C VAL A 337 -18.03 -13.06 8.45
N SER A 338 -17.39 -13.40 7.32
CA SER A 338 -17.26 -12.50 6.17
C SER A 338 -17.41 -13.24 4.84
N TYR A 339 -17.62 -12.48 3.76
CA TYR A 339 -17.31 -12.97 2.42
C TYR A 339 -15.82 -12.73 2.12
N GLN A 340 -15.37 -13.19 0.95
CA GLN A 340 -14.03 -12.86 0.40
C GLN A 340 -13.85 -11.34 0.28
N SER A 341 -13.23 -10.72 1.29
CA SER A 341 -13.26 -9.28 1.56
C SER A 341 -11.99 -8.85 2.27
N THR A 342 -11.55 -7.59 2.15
CA THR A 342 -10.40 -7.10 2.93
C THR A 342 -10.63 -7.23 4.43
N VAL A 343 -11.89 -7.15 4.89
CA VAL A 343 -12.20 -7.27 6.33
C VAL A 343 -11.84 -8.66 6.88
N ALA A 344 -11.77 -9.70 6.04
CA ALA A 344 -11.24 -10.99 6.45
C ALA A 344 -9.73 -10.91 6.71
N LEU A 345 -8.96 -10.32 5.78
CA LEU A 345 -7.53 -10.05 5.97
C LEU A 345 -7.26 -9.15 7.18
N GLU A 346 -8.03 -8.06 7.33
CA GLU A 346 -7.92 -7.10 8.44
C GLU A 346 -8.20 -7.74 9.81
N ALA A 347 -9.18 -8.65 9.90
CA ALA A 347 -9.45 -9.41 11.11
C ALA A 347 -8.35 -10.45 11.39
N MET A 348 -7.84 -11.13 10.36
CA MET A 348 -6.73 -12.08 10.51
C MET A 348 -5.42 -11.38 10.93
N LEU A 349 -5.16 -10.16 10.45
CA LEU A 349 -4.06 -9.30 10.90
C LEU A 349 -4.23 -8.90 12.37
N ALA A 350 -5.45 -8.60 12.81
CA ALA A 350 -5.78 -8.26 14.19
C ALA A 350 -5.69 -9.45 15.17
N GLY A 351 -5.23 -10.64 14.74
CA GLY A 351 -5.21 -11.84 15.57
C GLY A 351 -6.56 -12.57 15.69
N HIS A 352 -7.61 -12.12 14.99
CA HIS A 352 -8.97 -12.65 15.17
C HIS A 352 -9.26 -13.83 14.22
N PRO A 353 -10.02 -14.84 14.67
CA PRO A 353 -10.44 -15.95 13.83
C PRO A 353 -11.53 -15.51 12.83
N VAL A 354 -11.46 -16.04 11.61
CA VAL A 354 -12.34 -15.66 10.51
C VAL A 354 -12.93 -16.88 9.80
N PHE A 355 -14.25 -16.93 9.73
CA PHE A 355 -15.00 -17.87 8.87
C PHE A 355 -15.44 -17.15 7.60
N ILE A 356 -15.06 -17.67 6.43
CA ILE A 356 -15.35 -17.03 5.15
C ILE A 356 -16.39 -17.86 4.39
N TRP A 357 -17.52 -17.24 4.01
CA TRP A 357 -18.42 -17.88 3.04
C TRP A 357 -17.94 -17.57 1.60
N LYS A 358 -17.83 -18.59 0.75
CA LYS A 358 -17.36 -18.42 -0.63
C LYS A 358 -18.43 -17.69 -1.46
N SER A 359 -18.02 -16.62 -2.16
CA SER A 359 -18.95 -15.79 -2.92
C SER A 359 -19.08 -16.26 -4.37
N ASN A 360 -20.31 -16.47 -4.82
CA ASN A 360 -20.64 -16.80 -6.21
C ASN A 360 -20.57 -15.55 -7.13
N PHE A 361 -19.43 -14.85 -7.16
CA PHE A 361 -19.14 -13.84 -8.18
C PHE A 361 -18.60 -14.51 -9.46
N PHE A 362 -18.72 -13.81 -10.58
CA PHE A 362 -18.11 -14.21 -11.85
C PHE A 362 -16.61 -13.87 -11.82
N CYS A 363 -15.77 -14.77 -12.36
CA CYS A 363 -14.30 -14.68 -12.35
C CYS A 363 -13.73 -14.33 -10.95
N THR A 364 -14.01 -15.16 -9.94
CA THR A 364 -13.34 -15.10 -8.64
C THR A 364 -11.93 -15.68 -8.73
N THR A 365 -10.98 -15.06 -8.02
CA THR A 365 -9.64 -15.63 -7.79
C THR A 365 -9.64 -16.59 -6.59
N ASP A 366 -8.50 -17.25 -6.42
CA ASP A 366 -8.14 -18.22 -5.40
C ASP A 366 -7.51 -17.62 -4.12
N MET A 367 -7.44 -16.29 -3.99
CA MET A 367 -6.80 -15.58 -2.86
C MET A 367 -7.16 -16.12 -1.46
N PHE A 368 -8.38 -16.64 -1.26
CA PHE A 368 -8.82 -17.17 0.03
C PHE A 368 -8.84 -18.70 0.11
N ASP A 369 -8.45 -19.42 -0.94
CA ASP A 369 -8.50 -20.89 -0.97
C ASP A 369 -7.45 -21.52 -0.03
N ASP A 370 -6.38 -20.76 0.31
CA ASP A 370 -5.43 -21.06 1.40
C ASP A 370 -6.07 -21.23 2.79
N MET A 371 -7.28 -20.71 2.99
CA MET A 371 -8.06 -20.91 4.21
C MET A 371 -8.64 -22.33 4.33
N GLY A 372 -8.60 -23.14 3.26
CA GLY A 372 -9.04 -24.54 3.26
C GLY A 372 -10.45 -24.71 3.83
N LYS A 373 -10.58 -25.49 4.91
CA LYS A 373 -11.87 -25.74 5.59
C LYS A 373 -12.55 -24.49 6.17
N PHE A 374 -11.89 -23.33 6.19
CA PHE A 374 -12.48 -22.06 6.64
C PHE A 374 -12.97 -21.15 5.49
N LEU A 375 -12.84 -21.57 4.22
CA LEU A 375 -13.54 -20.99 3.07
C LEU A 375 -14.70 -21.89 2.65
N ILE A 376 -15.85 -21.67 3.28
CA ILE A 376 -16.97 -22.62 3.32
C ILE A 376 -18.01 -22.27 2.24
N SER A 377 -18.53 -23.30 1.56
CA SER A 377 -19.54 -23.12 0.49
C SER A 377 -20.98 -23.41 0.94
N ASP A 378 -21.19 -24.25 1.95
CA ASP A 378 -22.51 -24.56 2.50
C ASP A 378 -22.79 -23.69 3.74
N PRO A 379 -23.89 -22.91 3.79
CA PRO A 379 -24.17 -22.04 4.93
C PRO A 379 -24.45 -22.80 6.24
N LEU A 380 -24.74 -24.11 6.19
CA LEU A 380 -24.95 -24.92 7.39
C LEU A 380 -23.62 -25.42 7.98
N GLU A 381 -22.73 -25.94 7.13
CA GLU A 381 -21.35 -26.30 7.47
C GLU A 381 -20.61 -25.15 8.18
N LEU A 382 -20.84 -23.90 7.74
CA LEU A 382 -20.29 -22.71 8.40
C LEU A 382 -20.87 -22.48 9.80
N VAL A 383 -22.18 -22.73 10.00
CA VAL A 383 -22.81 -22.65 11.33
C VAL A 383 -22.23 -23.72 12.25
N ASP A 384 -22.10 -24.95 11.78
CA ASP A 384 -21.60 -26.08 12.58
C ASP A 384 -20.16 -25.82 13.06
N MET A 385 -19.27 -25.41 12.14
CA MET A 385 -17.89 -25.06 12.50
C MET A 385 -17.78 -23.82 13.39
N LEU A 386 -18.67 -22.83 13.20
CA LEU A 386 -18.73 -21.63 14.04
C LEU A 386 -19.22 -21.94 15.45
N VAL A 387 -20.20 -22.83 15.61
CA VAL A 387 -20.69 -23.31 16.92
C VAL A 387 -19.61 -24.10 17.64
N LYS A 388 -18.89 -25.01 16.96
CA LYS A 388 -17.72 -25.70 17.53
C LYS A 388 -16.65 -24.71 18.04
N TYR A 389 -16.34 -23.66 17.29
CA TYR A 389 -15.45 -22.60 17.75
C TYR A 389 -15.99 -21.82 18.97
N LEU A 390 -17.28 -21.49 18.97
CA LEU A 390 -17.94 -20.72 20.03
C LEU A 390 -18.12 -21.51 21.34
N ASN A 391 -18.23 -22.84 21.25
CA ASN A 391 -18.19 -23.80 22.35
C ASN A 391 -16.76 -24.27 22.65
N ASP A 392 -15.77 -23.49 22.20
CA ASP A 392 -14.37 -23.60 22.58
C ASP A 392 -13.65 -24.93 22.25
N GLU A 393 -14.14 -25.65 21.23
CA GLU A 393 -13.56 -26.92 20.76
C GLU A 393 -12.07 -26.77 20.39
N LYS A 394 -11.21 -27.48 21.14
CA LYS A 394 -9.74 -27.34 21.08
C LYS A 394 -9.17 -27.52 19.66
N GLU A 395 -9.67 -28.50 18.92
CA GLU A 395 -9.20 -28.78 17.55
C GLU A 395 -9.53 -27.64 16.58
N ILE A 396 -10.78 -27.15 16.59
CA ILE A 396 -11.19 -26.03 15.72
C ILE A 396 -10.43 -24.75 16.06
N LYS A 397 -10.27 -24.43 17.35
CA LYS A 397 -9.43 -23.30 17.82
C LYS A 397 -7.98 -23.41 17.32
N LYS A 398 -7.35 -24.59 17.46
CA LYS A 398 -5.97 -24.84 16.99
C LYS A 398 -5.86 -24.68 15.47
N ASN A 399 -6.76 -25.30 14.72
CA ASN A 399 -6.76 -25.27 13.26
C ASN A 399 -6.98 -23.88 12.67
N ILE A 400 -7.94 -23.10 13.19
CA ILE A 400 -8.22 -21.78 12.63
C ILE A 400 -7.08 -20.81 12.90
N GLU A 401 -6.44 -20.90 14.07
CA GLU A 401 -5.27 -20.07 14.42
C GLU A 401 -4.02 -20.46 13.62
N GLN A 402 -3.75 -21.76 13.44
CA GLN A 402 -2.68 -22.23 12.55
C GLN A 402 -2.92 -21.79 11.09
N THR A 403 -4.17 -21.89 10.61
CA THR A 403 -4.55 -21.42 9.27
C THR A 403 -4.35 -19.92 9.13
N ARG A 404 -4.81 -19.12 10.12
CA ARG A 404 -4.63 -17.66 10.16
C ARG A 404 -3.16 -17.26 10.11
N LYS A 405 -2.30 -17.87 10.94
CA LYS A 405 -0.85 -17.59 10.94
C LYS A 405 -0.23 -17.91 9.58
N ARG A 406 -0.53 -19.07 9.00
CA ARG A 406 -0.05 -19.45 7.66
C ARG A 406 -0.51 -18.45 6.59
N PHE A 407 -1.79 -18.09 6.59
CA PHE A 407 -2.37 -17.14 5.64
C PHE A 407 -1.64 -15.78 5.70
N ILE A 408 -1.53 -15.19 6.90
CA ILE A 408 -0.83 -13.91 7.08
C ILE A 408 0.66 -14.01 6.69
N SER A 409 1.35 -15.10 7.00
CA SER A 409 2.77 -15.28 6.65
C SER A 409 3.08 -15.29 5.15
N TYR A 410 2.04 -15.45 4.31
CA TYR A 410 2.15 -15.43 2.84
C TYR A 410 1.45 -14.20 2.21
N HIS A 411 0.24 -13.87 2.66
CA HIS A 411 -0.57 -12.77 2.11
C HIS A 411 -0.24 -11.39 2.69
N TYR A 412 0.42 -11.29 3.86
CA TYR A 412 0.76 -10.01 4.48
C TYR A 412 1.88 -10.13 5.52
N ASN A 413 3.10 -10.41 5.06
CA ASN A 413 4.27 -10.59 5.93
C ASN A 413 5.21 -9.38 5.84
N THR A 414 5.05 -8.40 6.74
CA THR A 414 5.87 -7.17 6.76
C THR A 414 6.20 -6.72 8.18
N SER A 415 7.48 -6.46 8.47
CA SER A 415 7.99 -6.04 9.79
C SER A 415 8.03 -4.52 10.03
N VAL A 416 7.78 -3.73 8.99
CA VAL A 416 7.79 -2.25 8.99
C VAL A 416 6.37 -1.74 8.69
N THR A 417 6.04 -0.47 8.95
CA THR A 417 4.76 0.10 8.51
C THR A 417 4.66 0.16 6.97
N SER A 418 3.44 0.11 6.46
CA SER A 418 3.16 0.31 5.03
C SER A 418 3.45 1.75 4.61
N GLY A 419 3.22 2.71 5.51
CA GLY A 419 3.50 4.12 5.29
C GLY A 419 4.98 4.42 5.09
N GLU A 420 5.87 3.80 5.87
CA GLU A 420 7.32 3.91 5.66
C GLU A 420 7.75 3.37 4.30
N ARG A 421 7.25 2.18 3.92
CA ARG A 421 7.56 1.58 2.61
C ARG A 421 7.08 2.45 1.45
N LEU A 422 5.85 2.95 1.51
CA LEU A 422 5.31 3.82 0.47
C LEU A 422 6.09 5.15 0.37
N LYS A 423 6.49 5.73 1.51
CA LYS A 423 7.35 6.92 1.54
C LYS A 423 8.70 6.62 0.88
N LYS A 424 9.37 5.52 1.26
CA LYS A 424 10.65 5.07 0.67
C LYS A 424 10.53 4.82 -0.85
N LEU A 425 9.44 4.21 -1.31
CA LEU A 425 9.17 3.99 -2.74
C LEU A 425 8.94 5.29 -3.51
N VAL A 426 8.17 6.25 -2.97
CA VAL A 426 8.02 7.56 -3.61
C VAL A 426 9.38 8.24 -3.74
N LEU A 427 10.23 8.16 -2.71
CA LEU A 427 11.56 8.78 -2.66
C LEU A 427 12.60 8.11 -3.58
N SER A 428 12.45 6.83 -3.92
CA SER A 428 13.32 6.16 -4.91
C SER A 428 12.89 6.43 -6.35
N LEU A 429 11.60 6.71 -6.58
CA LEU A 429 11.04 7.03 -7.90
C LEU A 429 11.10 8.54 -8.23
N THR A 430 10.99 9.43 -7.24
CA THR A 430 11.24 10.85 -7.46
C THR A 430 12.74 11.10 -7.68
N PRO A 431 13.13 11.93 -8.65
CA PRO A 431 14.52 12.37 -8.77
C PRO A 431 14.86 13.30 -7.60
N ASN A 432 15.23 12.75 -6.45
CA ASN A 432 15.68 13.54 -5.32
C ASN A 432 16.96 14.33 -5.69
N THR A 433 17.19 15.45 -5.00
CA THR A 433 18.54 16.02 -4.95
C THR A 433 19.47 14.96 -4.36
N LYS A 434 20.68 14.84 -4.89
CA LYS A 434 21.74 14.13 -4.17
C LYS A 434 21.84 14.80 -2.79
N PRO A 435 21.76 14.05 -1.66
CA PRO A 435 21.86 14.66 -0.34
C PRO A 435 23.15 15.45 -0.23
N LYS A 436 23.08 16.64 0.35
CA LYS A 436 24.23 17.49 0.59
C LYS A 436 24.93 16.98 1.85
N ILE A 437 26.12 16.43 1.72
CA ILE A 437 26.84 15.80 2.83
C ILE A 437 28.18 16.50 3.01
N LEU A 438 28.39 17.07 4.20
CA LEU A 438 29.69 17.56 4.62
C LEU A 438 30.46 16.40 5.27
N ILE A 439 31.56 15.97 4.65
CA ILE A 439 32.42 14.91 5.19
C ILE A 439 33.65 15.55 5.82
N LEU A 440 33.73 15.43 7.15
CA LEU A 440 34.84 15.94 7.97
C LEU A 440 35.97 14.90 7.95
N SER A 441 36.75 14.91 6.87
CA SER A 441 37.90 14.03 6.60
C SER A 441 38.73 14.58 5.42
N ASN A 442 40.02 14.22 5.34
CA ASN A 442 40.82 14.40 4.11
C ASN A 442 40.28 13.47 2.99
N PRO A 443 39.95 13.98 1.78
CA PRO A 443 39.56 13.15 0.62
C PRO A 443 40.45 11.94 0.35
N GLU A 444 41.78 12.10 0.45
CA GLU A 444 42.79 11.07 0.16
C GLU A 444 42.73 9.87 1.13
N THR A 445 42.12 10.07 2.28
CA THR A 445 42.06 9.08 3.39
C THR A 445 40.81 8.21 3.33
N ILE A 446 39.93 8.48 2.35
CA ILE A 446 38.72 7.72 2.08
C ILE A 446 39.08 6.56 1.15
N PRO A 447 38.57 5.33 1.38
CA PRO A 447 38.90 4.18 0.54
C PRO A 447 38.67 4.44 -0.95
N SER A 448 39.64 4.06 -1.79
CA SER A 448 39.67 4.18 -3.26
C SER A 448 38.35 3.86 -3.97
N ASP A 449 37.63 2.89 -3.40
CA ASP A 449 36.33 2.34 -3.79
C ASP A 449 35.20 3.39 -3.71
N SER A 450 35.49 4.61 -3.26
CA SER A 450 34.53 5.70 -3.14
C SER A 450 34.40 6.59 -4.37
N LYS A 451 35.10 6.36 -5.50
CA LYS A 451 35.03 7.27 -6.67
C LYS A 451 33.59 7.53 -7.16
N ASP A 452 32.74 6.50 -7.16
CA ASP A 452 31.31 6.61 -7.52
C ASP A 452 30.46 7.41 -6.53
N ILE A 453 30.99 7.82 -5.37
CA ILE A 453 30.17 8.35 -4.29
C ILE A 453 29.52 9.70 -4.65
N HIS A 454 30.17 10.49 -5.50
CA HIS A 454 29.63 11.72 -6.07
C HIS A 454 28.48 11.47 -7.07
N LEU A 455 28.27 10.23 -7.53
CA LEU A 455 27.02 9.85 -8.22
C LEU A 455 25.83 9.80 -7.25
N HIS A 456 26.08 9.68 -5.95
CA HIS A 456 25.06 9.37 -4.94
C HIS A 456 24.81 10.50 -3.93
N ALA A 457 25.80 11.35 -3.63
CA ALA A 457 25.66 12.55 -2.81
C ALA A 457 26.29 13.78 -3.48
N ASP A 458 25.87 14.97 -3.05
CA ASP A 458 26.57 16.23 -3.33
C ASP A 458 27.48 16.48 -2.13
N ILE A 459 28.75 16.13 -2.27
CA ILE A 459 29.69 16.08 -1.14
C ILE A 459 30.62 17.29 -1.17
N ARG A 460 30.82 17.91 -0.01
CA ARG A 460 32.03 18.69 0.26
C ARG A 460 32.84 18.00 1.34
N TYR A 461 34.15 18.00 1.13
CA TYR A 461 35.11 17.51 2.11
C TYR A 461 35.67 18.68 2.89
N TRP A 462 35.95 18.46 4.17
CA TRP A 462 36.64 19.43 5.00
C TRP A 462 37.67 18.72 5.86
N SER A 463 38.93 19.12 5.71
CA SER A 463 40.11 18.49 6.31
C SER A 463 40.79 19.35 7.38
N GLU A 464 40.37 20.60 7.57
CA GLU A 464 40.95 21.54 8.55
C GLU A 464 40.19 21.59 9.88
N ASP A 465 40.94 21.67 10.99
CA ASP A 465 40.39 22.02 12.31
C ASP A 465 39.59 23.33 12.23
N GLY A 466 38.53 23.47 13.03
CA GLY A 466 37.75 24.71 13.04
C GLY A 466 36.45 24.64 13.84
N SER A 467 35.74 25.77 13.93
CA SER A 467 34.37 25.80 14.43
C SER A 467 33.42 25.37 13.32
N ILE A 468 32.48 24.46 13.57
CA ILE A 468 31.47 24.08 12.57
C ILE A 468 30.70 25.30 12.04
N MET A 469 30.55 26.34 12.88
CA MET A 469 29.82 27.57 12.54
C MET A 469 30.58 28.47 11.54
N ASP A 470 31.90 28.29 11.40
CA ASP A 470 32.69 28.95 10.36
C ASP A 470 32.73 28.09 9.10
N ILE A 471 32.90 26.78 9.25
CA ILE A 471 32.87 25.81 8.13
C ILE A 471 31.55 25.91 7.36
N LEU A 472 30.41 26.01 8.04
CA LEU A 472 29.09 26.19 7.44
C LEU A 472 28.86 27.57 6.80
N ARG A 473 29.79 28.52 6.94
CA ARG A 473 29.83 29.81 6.19
C ARG A 473 30.79 29.75 5.00
N GLU A 474 31.85 28.96 5.11
CA GLU A 474 32.96 28.88 4.15
C GLU A 474 32.71 27.85 3.03
N ILE A 475 31.73 26.94 3.18
CA ILE A 475 31.31 25.99 2.13
C ILE A 475 30.10 26.48 1.31
N ASP A 476 30.03 26.07 0.04
CA ASP A 476 28.96 26.40 -0.92
C ASP A 476 27.67 25.55 -0.78
N ILE A 477 27.62 24.65 0.21
CA ILE A 477 26.45 23.80 0.47
C ILE A 477 25.90 24.02 1.89
N ALA A 478 24.57 24.12 2.01
CA ALA A 478 23.91 23.77 3.28
C ALA A 478 23.79 22.24 3.33
N PRO A 479 24.49 21.52 4.24
CA PRO A 479 24.44 20.07 4.26
C PRO A 479 23.19 19.54 4.98
N ASP A 480 22.57 18.52 4.40
CA ASP A 480 21.51 17.73 5.01
C ASP A 480 22.04 16.80 6.13
N PHE A 481 23.33 16.46 6.07
CA PHE A 481 24.01 15.58 7.04
C PHE A 481 25.51 15.90 7.15
N ILE A 482 26.08 15.72 8.34
CA ILE A 482 27.54 15.85 8.58
C ILE A 482 28.11 14.49 8.97
N LEU A 483 29.14 14.00 8.28
CA LEU A 483 29.77 12.71 8.57
C LEU A 483 31.24 12.89 8.98
N LEU A 484 31.60 12.36 10.15
CA LEU A 484 32.97 12.35 10.66
C LEU A 484 33.58 10.98 10.38
N CYS A 485 34.72 10.90 9.68
CA CYS A 485 35.39 9.63 9.39
C CYS A 485 36.66 9.48 10.23
N GLY A 486 36.56 8.79 11.36
CA GLY A 486 37.66 8.63 12.31
C GLY A 486 38.35 7.27 12.19
N ASN A 487 39.68 7.26 12.35
CA ASN A 487 40.47 6.03 12.51
C ASN A 487 41.09 5.90 13.90
N SER A 488 41.61 4.71 14.19
CA SER A 488 42.21 4.29 15.47
C SER A 488 43.40 5.13 15.98
N LYS A 489 44.01 5.98 15.14
CA LYS A 489 45.14 6.83 15.53
C LYS A 489 44.76 8.16 16.20
N GLY A 490 43.47 8.41 16.44
CA GLY A 490 43.00 9.52 17.28
C GLY A 490 43.37 10.91 16.74
N CYS A 491 42.57 11.41 15.78
CA CYS A 491 42.78 12.67 15.05
C CYS A 491 43.91 12.63 14.01
N ALA A 492 44.10 11.51 13.30
CA ALA A 492 45.00 11.47 12.15
C ALA A 492 44.38 12.02 10.84
N PHE A 493 43.07 11.77 10.61
CA PHE A 493 42.42 12.05 9.30
C PHE A 493 41.09 12.83 9.38
N ALA A 494 40.44 12.89 10.55
CA ALA A 494 39.31 13.77 10.80
C ALA A 494 39.80 15.05 11.50
N PRO A 495 39.40 16.25 11.05
CA PRO A 495 39.76 17.50 11.71
C PRO A 495 39.12 17.63 13.09
N ASN A 496 39.76 18.37 13.99
CA ASN A 496 39.20 18.71 15.28
C ASN A 496 38.13 19.82 15.12
N ILE A 497 36.86 19.43 15.12
CA ILE A 497 35.74 20.35 14.91
C ILE A 497 35.10 20.74 16.23
N THR A 498 35.26 22.01 16.61
CA THR A 498 34.60 22.61 17.76
C THR A 498 33.18 23.01 17.44
N ASN A 499 32.36 23.18 18.47
CA ASN A 499 30.96 23.64 18.37
C ASN A 499 30.02 22.72 17.57
N LEU A 500 30.41 21.48 17.24
CA LEU A 500 29.57 20.54 16.47
C LEU A 500 28.27 20.16 17.22
N ASN A 501 28.25 20.28 18.54
CA ASN A 501 27.05 20.19 19.38
C ASN A 501 26.09 21.41 19.32
N GLN A 502 26.42 22.47 18.58
CA GLN A 502 25.58 23.67 18.43
C GLN A 502 24.81 23.71 17.09
N THR A 503 25.20 22.92 16.08
CA THR A 503 24.43 22.79 14.85
C THR A 503 23.23 21.85 15.03
N VAL A 504 22.14 22.15 14.33
CA VAL A 504 20.91 21.34 14.28
C VAL A 504 20.91 20.29 13.16
N ILE A 505 22.00 20.24 12.37
CA ILE A 505 22.15 19.33 11.24
C ILE A 505 22.48 17.92 11.79
N PRO A 506 21.75 16.86 11.39
CA PRO A 506 22.03 15.49 11.83
C PRO A 506 23.45 15.06 11.47
N LYS A 507 24.10 14.37 12.39
CA LYS A 507 25.55 14.10 12.30
C LYS A 507 25.89 12.69 12.72
N GLY A 508 26.75 12.05 11.95
CA GLY A 508 27.20 10.69 12.16
C GLY A 508 28.70 10.59 12.35
N TYR A 509 29.14 9.57 13.09
CA TYR A 509 30.53 9.18 13.21
C TYR A 509 30.73 7.80 12.58
N TYR A 510 31.71 7.68 11.68
CA TYR A 510 32.16 6.41 11.12
C TYR A 510 33.46 6.00 11.80
N ALA A 511 33.41 4.90 12.55
CA ALA A 511 34.53 4.33 13.27
C ALA A 511 35.26 3.30 12.39
N VAL A 512 36.52 3.59 12.06
CA VAL A 512 37.44 2.66 11.38
C VAL A 512 38.43 2.07 12.40
N ASP A 513 38.65 0.76 12.27
CA ASP A 513 38.94 -0.21 13.34
C ASP A 513 40.22 0.01 14.20
N GLN A 514 40.17 -0.58 15.40
CA GLN A 514 41.22 -0.96 16.38
C GLN A 514 41.63 -0.03 17.53
N LEU A 515 40.94 -0.25 18.66
CA LEU A 515 41.51 -0.47 20.02
C LEU A 515 42.22 0.69 20.74
N ASN A 516 43.16 1.41 20.15
CA ASN A 516 44.16 2.19 20.90
C ASN A 516 43.75 3.61 21.36
N SER A 517 42.49 4.02 21.22
CA SER A 517 42.03 5.36 21.68
C SER A 517 40.59 5.42 22.24
N GLN A 518 40.02 4.28 22.63
CA GLN A 518 38.60 4.12 22.99
C GLN A 518 38.04 5.17 23.98
N LYS A 519 38.71 5.43 25.13
CA LYS A 519 38.23 6.44 26.10
C LYS A 519 38.14 7.86 25.51
N ARG A 520 39.07 8.25 24.63
CA ARG A 520 39.07 9.60 24.00
C ARG A 520 38.01 9.71 22.90
N GLN A 521 37.81 8.64 22.12
CA GLN A 521 36.72 8.58 21.14
C GLN A 521 35.34 8.62 21.83
N GLY A 522 35.17 7.89 22.93
CA GLY A 522 33.96 7.89 23.75
C GLY A 522 33.57 9.29 24.25
N ALA A 523 34.52 10.01 24.85
CA ALA A 523 34.32 11.40 25.28
C ALA A 523 33.93 12.31 24.10
N TYR A 524 34.71 12.35 23.02
CA TYR A 524 34.46 13.22 21.87
C TYR A 524 33.07 12.97 21.21
N ILE A 525 32.68 11.70 21.05
CA ILE A 525 31.37 11.32 20.49
C ILE A 525 30.22 11.76 21.39
N GLY A 526 30.40 11.68 22.73
CA GLY A 526 29.44 12.18 23.70
C GLY A 526 29.34 13.71 23.72
N ASP A 527 30.47 14.41 23.80
CA ASP A 527 30.54 15.87 23.91
C ASP A 527 30.00 16.58 22.66
N GLN A 528 30.23 16.01 21.47
CA GLN A 528 29.69 16.54 20.21
C GLN A 528 28.26 16.10 19.90
N LEU A 529 27.60 15.32 20.79
CA LEU A 529 26.20 14.87 20.66
C LEU A 529 25.91 14.15 19.32
N ILE A 530 26.77 13.22 18.90
CA ILE A 530 26.62 12.48 17.65
C ILE A 530 25.30 11.70 17.62
N ASP A 531 24.49 11.88 16.57
CA ASP A 531 23.17 11.26 16.45
C ASP A 531 23.26 9.78 16.02
N VAL A 532 24.28 9.43 15.22
CA VAL A 532 24.44 8.11 14.59
C VAL A 532 25.88 7.60 14.66
N LEU A 533 26.09 6.35 15.11
CA LEU A 533 27.39 5.67 15.07
C LEU A 533 27.37 4.54 14.02
N PHE A 534 28.19 4.68 12.99
CA PHE A 534 28.49 3.63 12.01
C PHE A 534 29.79 2.91 12.42
N THR A 535 29.75 1.59 12.63
CA THR A 535 30.93 0.79 13.01
C THR A 535 30.99 -0.52 12.23
N ALA A 536 32.20 -0.92 11.86
CA ALA A 536 32.50 -2.23 11.26
C ALA A 536 32.70 -3.35 12.31
N ASP A 537 32.79 -2.98 13.59
CA ASP A 537 33.22 -3.84 14.70
C ASP A 537 32.15 -3.94 15.82
N ASN A 538 32.06 -5.14 16.40
CA ASN A 538 31.16 -5.50 17.49
C ASN A 538 31.72 -5.17 18.90
N ILE A 539 33.04 -5.03 19.07
CA ILE A 539 33.66 -4.70 20.37
C ILE A 539 33.35 -3.24 20.73
N THR A 540 33.41 -2.36 19.75
CA THR A 540 33.02 -0.93 19.82
C THR A 540 31.62 -0.74 20.41
N LEU A 541 30.71 -1.73 20.29
CA LEU A 541 29.32 -1.66 20.77
C LEU A 541 29.18 -1.65 22.30
N SER A 542 30.12 -2.25 23.02
CA SER A 542 30.03 -2.40 24.49
C SER A 542 30.42 -1.13 25.26
N LEU A 543 31.01 -0.15 24.56
CA LEU A 543 31.66 1.02 25.15
C LEU A 543 30.80 2.30 25.12
N PHE A 544 29.67 2.28 24.40
CA PHE A 544 28.74 3.42 24.33
C PHE A 544 27.44 3.09 25.07
N PRO A 545 27.00 3.91 26.04
CA PRO A 545 25.70 3.75 26.67
C PRO A 545 24.58 3.82 25.62
N GLN A 546 23.88 2.70 25.40
CA GLN A 546 22.93 2.51 24.29
C GLN A 546 21.70 3.45 24.32
N SER A 547 21.54 4.26 25.37
CA SER A 547 20.38 5.11 25.61
C SER A 547 20.36 6.45 24.84
N LYS A 548 21.39 6.78 24.06
CA LYS A 548 21.52 8.13 23.44
C LYS A 548 22.00 8.21 21.98
N ILE A 549 22.50 7.13 21.37
CA ILE A 549 23.08 7.17 20.01
C ILE A 549 22.47 6.06 19.16
N HIS A 550 22.01 6.39 17.94
CA HIS A 550 21.53 5.36 17.01
C HIS A 550 22.72 4.60 16.42
N LEU A 551 22.79 3.30 16.68
CA LEU A 551 23.92 2.47 16.30
C LEU A 551 23.64 1.64 15.05
N ILE A 552 24.64 1.55 14.16
CA ILE A 552 24.60 0.81 12.90
C ILE A 552 25.89 -0.02 12.76
N THR A 553 25.76 -1.33 12.93
CA THR A 553 26.80 -2.28 12.51
C THR A 553 26.80 -2.42 10.99
N THR A 554 27.93 -2.18 10.34
CA THR A 554 28.14 -2.41 8.91
C THR A 554 29.01 -3.67 8.71
N PRO A 555 28.76 -4.51 7.68
CA PRO A 555 29.61 -5.67 7.42
C PRO A 555 31.06 -5.24 7.14
N ALA A 556 32.02 -5.91 7.78
CA ALA A 556 33.36 -5.38 8.09
C ALA A 556 34.31 -4.99 6.93
N LYS A 557 33.86 -5.01 5.67
CA LYS A 557 34.58 -4.50 4.48
C LYS A 557 33.63 -4.03 3.35
N ARG A 558 32.81 -2.98 3.53
CA ARG A 558 32.12 -2.28 2.41
C ARG A 558 32.07 -0.76 2.56
N SER A 559 31.81 -0.11 1.41
CA SER A 559 32.16 1.27 1.11
C SER A 559 31.23 2.33 1.71
N LEU A 560 31.76 3.56 1.76
CA LEU A 560 31.08 4.80 2.16
C LEU A 560 29.75 5.06 1.39
N GLN A 561 29.57 4.44 0.21
CA GLN A 561 28.29 4.39 -0.52
C GLN A 561 27.13 3.86 0.35
N GLN A 562 27.35 2.84 1.18
CA GLN A 562 26.32 2.25 2.04
C GLN A 562 25.92 3.19 3.18
N ILE A 563 26.88 3.92 3.72
CA ILE A 563 26.63 4.99 4.70
C ILE A 563 25.76 6.08 4.05
N ILE A 564 26.03 6.46 2.81
CA ILE A 564 25.19 7.43 2.08
C ILE A 564 23.81 6.87 1.72
N ALA A 565 23.68 5.58 1.39
CA ALA A 565 22.38 4.94 1.23
C ALA A 565 21.55 4.99 2.54
N TYR A 566 22.20 4.81 3.70
CA TYR A 566 21.54 5.01 4.99
C TYR A 566 21.22 6.49 5.27
N VAL A 567 22.14 7.41 5.05
CA VAL A 567 21.94 8.86 5.27
C VAL A 567 20.81 9.41 4.40
N ARG A 568 20.70 8.97 3.13
CA ARG A 568 19.53 9.21 2.27
C ARG A 568 18.22 8.81 2.96
N ASN A 569 18.17 7.59 3.53
CA ASN A 569 17.00 7.12 4.27
C ASN A 569 16.73 7.99 5.53
N LEU A 570 17.75 8.33 6.31
CA LEU A 570 17.60 9.13 7.54
C LEU A 570 17.09 10.55 7.26
N ILE A 571 17.71 11.29 6.33
CA ILE A 571 17.29 12.64 5.92
C ILE A 571 15.82 12.61 5.46
N SER A 572 15.50 11.68 4.54
CA SER A 572 14.20 11.61 3.90
C SER A 572 13.09 11.09 4.82
N LEU A 573 13.41 10.28 5.82
CA LEU A 573 12.48 9.92 6.89
C LEU A 573 12.02 11.15 7.68
N SER A 574 12.79 12.24 7.73
CA SER A 574 12.51 13.43 8.56
C SER A 574 12.29 13.06 10.03
N LEU A 575 13.13 12.17 10.57
CA LEU A 575 13.18 11.92 12.01
C LEU A 575 13.37 13.27 12.72
N PRO A 576 12.59 13.59 13.78
CA PRO A 576 12.82 14.82 14.52
C PRO A 576 14.22 14.78 15.14
N PRO A 577 14.92 15.93 15.28
CA PRO A 577 16.14 16.00 16.07
C PRO A 577 15.76 15.73 17.54
N PHE A 578 15.88 14.46 17.96
CA PHE A 578 15.31 13.95 19.21
C PHE A 578 15.89 14.60 20.48
N PHE A 579 17.02 15.30 20.36
CA PHE A 579 17.72 15.93 21.49
C PHE A 579 17.95 17.44 21.27
N LYS A 580 16.90 18.24 21.41
CA LYS A 580 17.04 19.70 21.59
C LYS A 580 17.58 20.02 22.99
N SER A 581 18.89 19.84 23.18
CA SER A 581 19.60 20.25 24.40
C SER A 581 19.41 21.76 24.65
N PRO A 582 18.93 22.17 25.85
CA PRO A 582 18.77 23.60 26.17
C PRO A 582 20.06 24.42 26.08
N ARG A 583 21.24 23.78 26.23
CA ARG A 583 22.55 24.45 26.15
C ARG A 583 22.85 25.05 24.78
N ALA A 584 22.40 24.43 23.68
CA ALA A 584 22.76 24.86 22.32
C ALA A 584 22.34 26.31 22.00
N LYS A 585 21.21 26.78 22.56
CA LYS A 585 20.74 28.16 22.41
C LYS A 585 21.65 29.22 23.04
N LYS A 586 22.54 28.85 23.96
CA LYS A 586 23.28 29.81 24.81
C LYS A 586 24.72 30.10 24.32
N VAL A 587 25.34 29.17 23.58
CA VAL A 587 26.78 29.26 23.20
C VAL A 587 26.99 30.07 21.90
N LEU A 588 26.00 30.06 21.01
CA LEU A 588 25.99 30.69 19.67
C LEU A 588 26.28 32.22 19.64
N LYS A 589 26.49 32.87 20.79
CA LYS A 589 26.80 34.30 20.93
C LYS A 589 28.29 34.63 21.14
N ARG A 590 29.18 33.67 21.42
CA ARG A 590 30.60 33.95 21.75
C ARG A 590 31.56 32.82 21.33
N ILE A 591 32.57 33.14 20.49
CA ILE A 591 33.99 32.66 20.49
C ILE A 591 34.66 32.95 19.11
N PRO A 592 35.88 33.53 19.06
CA PRO A 592 36.67 33.74 17.82
C PRO A 592 37.66 32.58 17.48
N LYS A 593 38.49 32.76 16.44
CA LYS A 593 39.22 31.68 15.71
C LYS A 593 40.65 31.37 16.19
N LYS A 594 40.94 30.06 16.39
CA LYS A 594 42.22 29.30 16.10
C LYS A 594 43.53 29.73 16.85
N PRO A 595 44.68 29.01 16.74
CA PRO A 595 44.93 27.62 16.28
C PRO A 595 45.96 26.75 17.07
N LYS A 596 45.79 25.41 17.03
CA LYS A 596 46.84 24.34 16.91
C LYS A 596 47.93 24.26 18.03
N LYS A 597 48.71 23.18 18.26
CA LYS A 597 49.06 21.88 17.59
C LYS A 597 49.16 20.81 18.75
N ALA A 598 49.63 19.55 18.69
CA ALA A 598 50.21 18.63 17.70
C ALA A 598 49.87 17.15 18.08
N MET A 599 50.74 16.16 17.80
CA MET A 599 50.57 14.71 18.09
C MET A 599 51.85 14.03 18.61
N ARG A 600 51.74 12.83 19.23
CA ARG A 600 52.62 11.67 18.89
C ARG A 600 52.01 10.31 19.29
N THR A 601 52.59 9.21 18.78
CA THR A 601 51.96 7.86 18.72
C THR A 601 52.98 6.70 18.84
N LYS A 602 52.50 5.48 19.15
CA LYS A 602 53.07 4.15 18.80
C LYS A 602 52.05 3.03 19.16
N LYS A 603 51.79 2.04 18.28
CA LYS A 603 52.31 0.62 18.22
C LYS A 603 51.95 -0.28 19.43
N SER A 604 51.73 -1.61 19.35
CA SER A 604 51.13 -2.55 18.35
C SER A 604 51.47 -4.03 18.70
N ARG A 605 50.54 -5.01 18.59
CA ARG A 605 50.83 -6.43 18.23
C ARG A 605 49.56 -7.30 18.03
N LYS A 606 49.73 -8.54 17.53
CA LYS A 606 48.69 -9.53 17.14
C LYS A 606 48.87 -10.88 17.88
N VAL A 607 47.79 -11.64 18.09
CA VAL A 607 47.68 -13.13 18.16
C VAL A 607 46.20 -13.48 17.81
N ALA A 608 45.87 -14.09 16.66
CA ALA A 608 45.78 -15.53 16.29
C ALA A 608 44.41 -16.20 16.61
N VAL A 609 44.14 -17.38 16.00
CA VAL A 609 42.78 -17.93 15.76
C VAL A 609 42.73 -19.46 15.93
N PRO A 610 41.60 -20.05 16.37
CA PRO A 610 41.20 -21.40 15.95
C PRO A 610 39.81 -21.48 15.28
N THR A 611 39.59 -22.56 14.53
CA THR A 611 38.32 -22.96 13.88
C THR A 611 37.44 -23.80 14.86
N ARG A 612 36.26 -24.40 14.59
CA ARG A 612 35.69 -25.06 13.38
C ARG A 612 34.23 -25.50 13.70
N LYS A 613 33.26 -25.47 12.77
CA LYS A 613 32.60 -26.63 12.09
C LYS A 613 31.24 -26.20 11.45
N LYS A 614 30.67 -27.02 10.55
CA LYS A 614 29.34 -26.88 9.90
C LYS A 614 28.62 -28.25 9.87
N LEU A 615 27.28 -28.27 9.80
CA LEU A 615 26.41 -29.41 9.39
C LEU A 615 25.10 -28.86 8.71
N PRO A 616 24.18 -29.68 8.13
CA PRO A 616 23.55 -29.39 6.83
C PRO A 616 22.01 -29.12 6.82
N PRO A 617 21.38 -28.78 5.66
CA PRO A 617 19.98 -28.38 5.56
C PRO A 617 18.96 -29.50 5.19
N PRO A 618 17.64 -29.28 5.43
CA PRO A 618 16.56 -30.26 5.15
C PRO A 618 15.95 -30.17 3.73
N LYS A 619 15.06 -31.13 3.38
CA LYS A 619 14.47 -31.36 2.03
C LYS A 619 12.97 -31.00 1.93
N ASN A 620 12.47 -30.82 0.70
CA ASN A 620 11.08 -30.49 0.35
C ASN A 620 10.11 -31.71 0.27
N PRO A 621 8.80 -31.53 0.56
CA PRO A 621 7.73 -32.50 0.25
C PRO A 621 7.04 -32.26 -1.12
N LYS A 622 6.26 -33.25 -1.59
CA LYS A 622 5.57 -33.27 -2.91
C LYS A 622 4.07 -32.89 -2.86
N LYS A 623 3.46 -32.66 -4.03
CA LYS A 623 2.03 -32.32 -4.25
C LYS A 623 1.14 -33.56 -4.49
N SER A 624 -0.17 -33.43 -4.28
CA SER A 624 -1.22 -34.37 -4.74
C SER A 624 -2.38 -33.61 -5.45
N LYS A 625 -3.36 -34.32 -6.05
CA LYS A 625 -4.38 -33.73 -6.97
C LYS A 625 -5.83 -34.15 -6.68
N ASN A 626 -6.75 -33.20 -6.91
CA ASN A 626 -8.12 -33.27 -7.45
C ASN A 626 -9.11 -34.41 -7.09
N VAL A 627 -10.34 -34.00 -6.70
CA VAL A 627 -11.60 -34.78 -6.80
C VAL A 627 -12.71 -33.90 -7.44
N SER A 628 -13.82 -34.50 -7.87
CA SER A 628 -14.69 -34.03 -8.98
C SER A 628 -15.75 -32.94 -8.69
N LYS A 629 -16.39 -32.42 -9.76
CA LYS A 629 -17.27 -31.23 -9.75
C LYS A 629 -18.77 -31.50 -9.55
N THR A 630 -19.23 -32.76 -9.61
CA THR A 630 -20.64 -33.12 -9.88
C THR A 630 -21.63 -32.72 -8.77
N ASN A 631 -21.24 -32.85 -7.49
CA ASN A 631 -22.13 -32.67 -6.34
C ASN A 631 -22.68 -31.23 -6.13
N LYS A 632 -22.15 -30.21 -6.83
CA LYS A 632 -22.53 -28.80 -6.58
C LYS A 632 -23.91 -28.39 -7.13
N ARG A 633 -24.46 -29.07 -8.16
CA ARG A 633 -25.72 -28.63 -8.81
C ARG A 633 -26.98 -28.91 -8.00
N ILE A 634 -27.02 -29.99 -7.21
CA ILE A 634 -28.24 -30.43 -6.50
C ILE A 634 -28.50 -29.57 -5.25
N ARG A 635 -27.47 -29.30 -4.42
CA ARG A 635 -27.64 -28.54 -3.16
C ARG A 635 -28.19 -27.12 -3.36
N ALA A 636 -27.83 -26.45 -4.46
CA ALA A 636 -28.24 -25.07 -4.75
C ALA A 636 -29.78 -24.86 -4.79
N LYS A 637 -30.55 -25.85 -5.23
CA LYS A 637 -32.03 -25.79 -5.22
C LYS A 637 -32.62 -25.88 -3.79
N LYS A 638 -31.93 -26.54 -2.84
CA LYS A 638 -32.38 -26.67 -1.44
C LYS A 638 -32.25 -25.34 -0.67
N VAL A 639 -31.12 -24.64 -0.84
CA VAL A 639 -30.78 -23.37 -0.16
C VAL A 639 -31.88 -22.30 -0.28
N LEU A 640 -32.50 -22.15 -1.46
CA LEU A 640 -33.54 -21.15 -1.71
C LEU A 640 -34.87 -21.42 -0.99
N LYS A 641 -35.15 -22.65 -0.52
CA LYS A 641 -36.38 -22.93 0.24
C LYS A 641 -36.40 -22.19 1.57
N ASN A 642 -35.27 -22.08 2.27
CA ASN A 642 -35.20 -21.64 3.69
C ASN A 642 -35.38 -20.12 3.92
N ILE A 643 -35.29 -19.29 2.88
CA ILE A 643 -35.42 -17.82 2.99
C ILE A 643 -36.91 -17.42 3.22
N PRO A 644 -37.24 -16.48 4.13
CA PRO A 644 -38.62 -16.09 4.45
C PRO A 644 -39.42 -15.51 3.27
N LYS A 645 -40.75 -15.66 3.25
CA LYS A 645 -41.62 -15.18 2.15
C LYS A 645 -41.54 -13.65 1.93
N LYS A 646 -41.64 -12.85 3.00
CA LYS A 646 -41.51 -11.37 2.93
C LYS A 646 -40.12 -10.96 2.39
N LEU A 647 -39.08 -11.65 2.84
CA LEU A 647 -37.69 -11.41 2.43
C LEU A 647 -37.46 -11.80 0.96
N LYS A 648 -37.98 -12.96 0.51
CA LYS A 648 -38.04 -13.35 -0.92
C LYS A 648 -38.75 -12.29 -1.79
N LYS A 649 -39.88 -11.71 -1.32
CA LYS A 649 -40.57 -10.62 -2.05
C LYS A 649 -39.66 -9.39 -2.20
N ALA A 650 -39.02 -8.94 -1.12
CA ALA A 650 -38.07 -7.82 -1.14
C ALA A 650 -36.80 -8.08 -1.99
N MET A 651 -36.34 -9.33 -2.07
CA MET A 651 -35.23 -9.75 -2.94
C MET A 651 -35.62 -9.76 -4.43
N ARG A 652 -36.86 -10.19 -4.74
CA ARG A 652 -37.42 -10.18 -6.10
C ARG A 652 -37.65 -8.74 -6.60
N THR A 653 -38.38 -7.91 -5.85
CA THR A 653 -38.70 -6.54 -6.27
C THR A 653 -37.47 -5.65 -6.44
N LYS A 654 -36.39 -5.90 -5.69
CA LYS A 654 -35.10 -5.18 -5.85
C LYS A 654 -34.16 -5.78 -6.90
N LYS A 655 -34.58 -6.76 -7.72
CA LYS A 655 -33.81 -7.47 -8.77
C LYS A 655 -32.43 -7.98 -8.31
N ILE A 656 -32.38 -9.00 -7.44
CA ILE A 656 -31.09 -9.59 -7.05
C ILE A 656 -30.43 -10.39 -8.17
N GLN A 657 -29.19 -10.00 -8.49
CA GLN A 657 -28.08 -10.88 -8.87
C GLN A 657 -26.89 -10.57 -7.94
N CYS A 658 -25.95 -11.50 -7.87
CA CYS A 658 -24.62 -11.26 -7.31
C CYS A 658 -23.89 -10.21 -8.15
N GLY A 659 -23.00 -9.41 -7.54
CA GLY A 659 -22.15 -8.46 -8.27
C GLY A 659 -22.67 -7.02 -8.43
N ARG A 660 -23.37 -6.45 -7.45
CA ARG A 660 -23.67 -5.00 -7.42
C ARG A 660 -22.66 -4.19 -6.58
N PRO A 661 -21.80 -3.37 -7.19
CA PRO A 661 -21.51 -2.04 -6.66
C PRO A 661 -22.78 -1.19 -6.75
N HIS A 662 -23.02 -0.30 -5.78
CA HIS A 662 -24.19 0.60 -5.83
C HIS A 662 -23.79 1.92 -6.51
N PRO A 663 -24.59 2.49 -7.45
CA PRO A 663 -24.38 3.83 -8.02
C PRO A 663 -24.49 5.02 -7.01
N LYS A 664 -24.45 4.74 -5.70
CA LYS A 664 -24.41 5.72 -4.62
C LYS A 664 -23.09 5.68 -3.83
N ASP A 665 -22.24 4.67 -4.05
CA ASP A 665 -20.86 4.66 -3.55
C ASP A 665 -20.00 5.75 -4.25
N THR A 666 -20.50 6.37 -5.32
CA THR A 666 -19.88 7.52 -6.05
C THR A 666 -20.70 8.83 -5.97
N HIS A 667 -21.75 8.88 -5.14
CA HIS A 667 -22.63 10.05 -5.00
C HIS A 667 -22.98 10.31 -3.52
N TYR A 668 -22.05 10.96 -2.80
CA TYR A 668 -22.24 11.35 -1.40
C TYR A 668 -21.67 12.74 -1.08
N PHE A 669 -22.18 13.78 -1.74
CA PHE A 669 -22.38 15.11 -1.13
C PHE A 669 -23.48 15.82 -1.91
N ARG A 670 -24.58 16.20 -1.22
CA ARG A 670 -25.67 17.01 -1.79
C ARG A 670 -25.63 18.37 -1.09
N LYS A 671 -25.79 19.45 -1.87
CA LYS A 671 -25.64 20.85 -1.41
C LYS A 671 -26.33 21.09 -0.06
N LYS A 672 -25.58 21.52 0.96
CA LYS A 672 -26.09 22.52 1.90
C LYS A 672 -25.99 23.86 1.17
N LYS A 673 -27.07 24.63 1.09
CA LYS A 673 -26.95 26.08 0.92
C LYS A 673 -26.45 26.62 2.25
N MET A 674 -25.41 27.42 2.25
CA MET A 674 -25.30 28.49 3.25
C MET A 674 -26.13 29.66 2.71
N LYS A 675 -26.99 30.22 3.56
CA LYS A 675 -27.39 31.62 3.48
C LYS A 675 -26.42 32.34 4.42
N ASN A 676 -25.99 33.54 4.00
CA ASN A 676 -25.04 34.41 4.69
C ASN A 676 -23.65 33.75 4.75
#